data_AF-A0A9D6YZM9-F1
#
_entry.id   AF-A0A9D6YZM9-F1
#
_cell.length_a   1.000
_cell.length_b   1.000
_cell.length_c   1.000
_cell.angle_alpha   90.00
_cell.angle_beta   90.00
_cell.angle_gamma   90.00
#
_symmetry.space_group_name_H-M   'P 1'
#
loop_
_entity.id
_entity.type
_entity.pdbx_description
1 polymer ?
#
loop_
_entity_poly.entity_id
_entity_poly.type
_entity_poly.pdbx_seq_one_letter_code
_entity_poly.pdbx_strand_id
1 'polypeptide(L)'
;MRIRSFAILSLILLAAAQGASRWQSAGPWGGSATSLAVSADRPDTLLAGSRNSLVFTSIDGGDTWTRLPFPRHFLATVASLAIIDGKPDHYLAGLSADNSPYAGVWLSQDGGQTWAQSPGLAGISVEALTGWAKDPGRWVAGTRDGVWLSTDAGRNWQRISAAYNHELRGITAVAIDPLDPARIYAGTTHLPWRTVDGGKTWSSIHTGMLDDSDVFSIFIDPQRPSRVLASACSGIYRSESAGDTWTKFPGIPATHRRTHVIRQQPGRPEVVFAGTTLGLLKSANGGGGFRQLNQLHVLSMAFDPRDPQRLFLATEGAGLWRSTDGGETVRPINTGFVSRRVVNLAGSGDTLYLSVAGDNSSGGIFTSSDGGRGWKSLSAAGALRDGHVSELCACPAAPKTVLAGNETHVMRSSDGGKTWTAANFGLGGDTRLYALACLQGAAGKALILAGTGNGLLRSSDSGVTWQSVRLTTVNIRHAVQAIYTSPAAPLRLAVRTTQAVYLSEDAGATWRALNILFPVAAINDLALPGTASGLYLIATAQGLYSSEDGGKSWQRRENGLPPGTVSTLAVRPGRGNEVYAAQFGAVYRSLNGGRDWAALDGAGLGETTFRKLTFAPGAAGRLLALTPEFGVLYLDLQGDW
;
A
#
# COMPACT_ATOMS: atom_id res chain seq x y z
N MET A 1 64.43 37.97 19.92
CA MET A 1 63.33 37.53 19.02
C MET A 1 62.92 36.10 19.40
N ARG A 2 61.92 35.94 20.27
CA ARG A 2 61.18 34.70 20.52
C ARG A 2 59.77 35.10 20.95
N ILE A 3 58.80 34.73 20.14
CA ILE A 3 57.38 35.06 20.28
C ILE A 3 56.77 34.12 21.34
N ARG A 4 56.03 34.68 22.31
CA ARG A 4 55.14 33.92 23.20
C ARG A 4 53.70 34.33 22.89
N SER A 5 52.90 33.34 22.52
CA SER A 5 51.48 33.42 22.23
C SER A 5 50.65 33.66 23.50
N PHE A 6 49.63 34.52 23.41
CA PHE A 6 48.50 34.56 24.35
C PHE A 6 47.26 34.07 23.62
N ALA A 7 46.63 33.02 24.16
CA ALA A 7 45.37 32.47 23.69
C ALA A 7 44.20 33.21 24.37
N ILE A 8 43.24 33.68 23.59
CA ILE A 8 41.93 34.16 24.07
C ILE A 8 40.93 33.04 23.80
N LEU A 9 40.45 32.37 24.86
CA LEU A 9 39.34 31.43 24.79
C LEU A 9 38.04 32.22 24.60
N SER A 10 37.33 31.96 23.50
CA SER A 10 35.96 32.42 23.29
C SER A 10 35.02 31.26 23.59
N LEU A 11 34.24 31.37 24.68
CA LEU A 11 33.15 30.44 24.98
C LEU A 11 32.00 30.68 23.98
N ILE A 12 31.73 29.72 23.11
CA ILE A 12 30.51 29.70 22.30
C ILE A 12 29.46 28.90 23.09
N LEU A 13 28.46 29.59 23.64
CA LEU A 13 27.21 28.96 24.04
C LEU A 13 26.48 28.50 22.78
N LEU A 14 26.46 27.19 22.51
CA LEU A 14 25.48 26.62 21.59
C LEU A 14 24.12 26.61 22.28
N ALA A 15 23.24 27.53 21.89
CA ALA A 15 21.81 27.32 22.05
C ALA A 15 21.41 26.14 21.15
N ALA A 16 20.96 25.03 21.75
CA ALA A 16 20.39 23.92 21.02
C ALA A 16 19.08 24.39 20.36
N ALA A 17 19.09 24.57 19.04
CA ALA A 17 17.85 24.72 18.28
C ALA A 17 17.07 23.39 18.41
N GLN A 18 15.92 23.42 19.08
CA GLN A 18 15.00 22.27 19.13
C GLN A 18 14.55 21.98 17.70
N GLY A 19 14.99 20.85 17.13
CA GLY A 19 14.56 20.41 15.81
C GLY A 19 13.10 19.98 15.84
N ALA A 20 12.29 20.46 14.90
CA ALA A 20 10.90 20.05 14.75
C ALA A 20 10.79 18.51 14.61
N SER A 21 9.77 17.92 15.24
CA SER A 21 9.53 16.47 15.19
C SER A 21 9.03 16.10 13.80
N ARG A 22 9.76 15.27 13.03
CA ARG A 22 9.38 14.88 11.66
C ARG A 22 9.12 13.40 11.53
N TRP A 23 8.01 13.05 10.89
CA TRP A 23 7.69 11.67 10.55
C TRP A 23 8.74 11.06 9.63
N GLN A 24 9.10 9.81 9.91
CA GLN A 24 9.96 9.00 9.08
C GLN A 24 9.19 7.76 8.60
N SER A 25 9.34 7.41 7.33
CA SER A 25 8.72 6.20 6.79
C SER A 25 9.51 4.96 7.20
N ALA A 26 8.78 3.93 7.63
CA ALA A 26 9.36 2.66 8.05
C ALA A 26 8.98 1.48 7.14
N GLY A 27 8.09 1.69 6.16
CA GLY A 27 7.51 0.61 5.37
C GLY A 27 6.29 -0.03 6.06
N PRO A 28 6.07 -1.37 5.98
CA PRO A 28 6.89 -2.32 5.26
C PRO A 28 6.98 -1.99 3.77
N TRP A 29 8.17 -2.10 3.23
CA TRP A 29 8.44 -1.82 1.82
C TRP A 29 7.81 -2.88 0.89
N GLY A 30 7.42 -2.49 -0.31
CA GLY A 30 6.81 -3.36 -1.33
C GLY A 30 5.31 -3.16 -1.48
N GLY A 31 4.58 -4.22 -1.84
CA GLY A 31 3.16 -4.19 -2.19
C GLY A 31 2.94 -4.29 -3.70
N SER A 32 1.79 -3.86 -4.21
CA SER A 32 1.51 -3.94 -5.65
C SER A 32 2.14 -2.79 -6.44
N ALA A 33 3.10 -3.10 -7.31
CA ALA A 33 3.61 -2.19 -8.34
C ALA A 33 2.97 -2.54 -9.68
N THR A 34 2.33 -1.58 -10.33
CA THR A 34 1.50 -1.81 -11.53
C THR A 34 2.19 -1.42 -12.81
N SER A 35 3.06 -0.41 -12.76
CA SER A 35 3.78 0.11 -13.92
C SER A 35 5.19 0.56 -13.52
N LEU A 36 6.07 0.59 -14.51
CA LEU A 36 7.46 1.00 -14.36
C LEU A 36 7.96 1.62 -15.66
N ALA A 37 8.76 2.68 -15.57
CA ALA A 37 9.51 3.27 -16.67
C ALA A 37 10.98 3.48 -16.30
N VAL A 38 11.87 3.36 -17.30
CA VAL A 38 13.31 3.65 -17.21
C VAL A 38 13.61 4.80 -18.16
N SER A 39 14.41 5.78 -17.74
CA SER A 39 14.79 6.89 -18.62
C SER A 39 15.84 6.42 -19.63
N ALA A 40 15.62 6.73 -20.91
CA ALA A 40 16.61 6.50 -21.97
C ALA A 40 17.89 7.35 -21.79
N ASP A 41 17.72 8.57 -21.28
CA ASP A 41 18.80 9.55 -21.08
C ASP A 41 19.56 9.31 -19.77
N ARG A 42 18.90 8.77 -18.75
CA ARG A 42 19.46 8.52 -17.41
C ARG A 42 18.99 7.17 -16.87
N PRO A 43 19.60 6.03 -17.22
CA PRO A 43 19.05 4.71 -16.87
C PRO A 43 18.91 4.39 -15.38
N ASP A 44 19.57 5.16 -14.50
CA ASP A 44 19.35 5.09 -13.05
C ASP A 44 18.14 5.90 -12.57
N THR A 45 17.54 6.73 -13.43
CA THR A 45 16.26 7.40 -13.21
C THR A 45 15.11 6.50 -13.63
N LEU A 46 14.30 6.11 -12.65
CA LEU A 46 13.15 5.22 -12.79
C LEU A 46 11.88 5.89 -12.29
N LEU A 47 10.74 5.46 -12.82
CA LEU A 47 9.41 5.71 -12.25
C LEU A 47 8.72 4.38 -11.94
N ALA A 48 7.96 4.36 -10.86
CA ALA A 48 7.10 3.23 -10.48
C ALA A 48 5.71 3.73 -10.07
N GLY A 49 4.68 3.00 -10.51
CA GLY A 49 3.28 3.29 -10.23
C GLY A 49 2.63 2.18 -9.42
N SER A 50 1.56 2.50 -8.70
CA SER A 50 0.83 1.57 -7.85
C SER A 50 -0.70 1.60 -8.05
N ARG A 51 -1.41 0.66 -7.41
CA ARG A 51 -2.89 0.57 -7.44
C ARG A 51 -3.63 1.67 -6.67
N ASN A 52 -2.94 2.37 -5.78
CA ASN A 52 -3.50 3.45 -4.96
C ASN A 52 -3.08 4.83 -5.49
N SER A 53 -2.90 4.93 -6.81
CA SER A 53 -2.57 6.18 -7.53
C SER A 53 -1.25 6.82 -7.11
N LEU A 54 -0.35 6.07 -6.47
CA LEU A 54 0.93 6.61 -6.04
C LEU A 54 1.96 6.46 -7.16
N VAL A 55 2.78 7.50 -7.31
CA VAL A 55 3.92 7.52 -8.22
C VAL A 55 5.19 7.74 -7.41
N PHE A 56 6.22 6.96 -7.71
CA PHE A 56 7.52 7.01 -7.09
C PHE A 56 8.60 7.22 -8.13
N THR A 57 9.69 7.86 -7.75
CA THR A 57 10.92 7.97 -8.54
C THR A 57 12.10 7.38 -7.80
N SER A 58 13.05 6.85 -8.55
CA SER A 58 14.39 6.50 -8.08
C SER A 58 15.40 7.16 -9.01
N ILE A 59 16.52 7.63 -8.46
CA ILE A 59 17.64 8.22 -9.22
C ILE A 59 18.94 7.41 -9.06
N ASP A 60 18.87 6.29 -8.35
CA ASP A 60 19.98 5.40 -8.00
C ASP A 60 19.74 3.99 -8.53
N GLY A 61 18.94 3.88 -9.59
CA GLY A 61 18.76 2.60 -10.26
C GLY A 61 17.89 1.61 -9.49
N GLY A 62 16.97 2.13 -8.67
CA GLY A 62 15.99 1.40 -7.89
C GLY A 62 16.42 1.12 -6.45
N ASP A 63 17.63 1.48 -6.02
CA ASP A 63 18.11 1.16 -4.68
C ASP A 63 17.27 1.86 -3.59
N THR A 64 16.86 3.11 -3.87
CA THR A 64 15.91 3.86 -3.04
C THR A 64 14.84 4.54 -3.89
N TRP A 65 13.63 4.65 -3.32
CA TRP A 65 12.48 5.28 -3.95
C TRP A 65 11.97 6.44 -3.13
N THR A 66 11.64 7.53 -3.82
CA THR A 66 10.98 8.71 -3.25
C THR A 66 9.59 8.83 -3.85
N ARG A 67 8.58 8.99 -2.99
CA ARG A 67 7.22 9.26 -3.44
C ARG A 67 7.13 10.67 -4.02
N LEU A 68 6.55 10.81 -5.20
CA LEU A 68 6.29 12.10 -5.83
C LEU A 68 4.97 12.71 -5.34
N PRO A 69 4.84 14.05 -5.31
CA PRO A 69 3.61 14.76 -4.97
C PRO A 69 2.55 14.64 -6.09
N PHE A 70 2.11 13.43 -6.36
CA PHE A 70 1.07 13.15 -7.34
C PHE A 70 -0.32 13.50 -6.77
N PRO A 71 -1.20 14.19 -7.53
CA PRO A 71 -2.53 14.59 -7.08
C PRO A 71 -3.31 13.40 -6.50
N ARG A 72 -3.69 13.52 -5.23
CA ARG A 72 -4.31 12.44 -4.48
C ARG A 72 -5.80 12.38 -4.75
N HIS A 73 -6.24 11.38 -5.50
CA HIS A 73 -7.67 11.14 -5.67
C HIS A 73 -7.92 9.63 -5.64
N PHE A 74 -8.76 9.19 -4.69
CA PHE A 74 -8.82 7.79 -4.26
C PHE A 74 -9.19 6.79 -5.38
N LEU A 75 -8.58 5.60 -5.27
CA LEU A 75 -8.87 4.34 -5.98
C LEU A 75 -8.61 4.27 -7.50
N ALA A 76 -7.69 5.06 -8.05
CA ALA A 76 -7.19 4.85 -9.42
C ALA A 76 -5.90 4.03 -9.47
N THR A 77 -5.75 3.18 -10.48
CA THR A 77 -4.49 2.47 -10.76
C THR A 77 -3.61 3.30 -11.69
N VAL A 78 -2.32 3.44 -11.36
CA VAL A 78 -1.32 3.94 -12.33
C VAL A 78 -1.00 2.82 -13.31
N ALA A 79 -1.79 2.73 -14.39
CA ALA A 79 -1.73 1.62 -15.34
C ALA A 79 -0.52 1.73 -16.27
N SER A 80 -0.10 2.94 -16.61
CA SER A 80 1.05 3.17 -17.47
C SER A 80 1.85 4.39 -17.02
N LEU A 81 3.18 4.31 -17.15
CA LEU A 81 4.11 5.39 -16.84
C LEU A 81 5.11 5.52 -17.99
N ALA A 82 5.53 6.74 -18.27
CA ALA A 82 6.62 7.00 -19.20
C ALA A 82 7.45 8.22 -18.77
N ILE A 83 8.75 8.15 -19.08
CA ILE A 83 9.66 9.29 -19.05
C ILE A 83 9.89 9.67 -20.51
N ILE A 84 9.71 10.94 -20.87
CA ILE A 84 9.80 11.39 -22.27
C ILE A 84 11.26 11.46 -22.71
N ASP A 85 11.59 10.78 -23.80
CA ASP A 85 12.94 10.76 -24.38
C ASP A 85 13.44 12.17 -24.72
N GLY A 86 14.69 12.45 -24.38
CA GLY A 86 15.32 13.76 -24.51
C GLY A 86 14.80 14.81 -23.53
N LYS A 87 13.86 14.45 -22.64
CA LYS A 87 13.27 15.33 -21.62
C LYS A 87 13.09 14.54 -20.32
N PRO A 88 14.19 14.19 -19.63
CA PRO A 88 14.17 13.20 -18.56
C PRO A 88 13.49 13.67 -17.27
N ASP A 89 13.04 14.94 -17.20
CA ASP A 89 12.20 15.50 -16.13
C ASP A 89 10.73 15.66 -16.56
N HIS A 90 10.35 15.18 -17.75
CA HIS A 90 8.96 15.17 -18.22
C HIS A 90 8.36 13.78 -18.15
N TYR A 91 7.26 13.64 -17.41
CA TYR A 91 6.64 12.36 -17.10
C TYR A 91 5.19 12.31 -17.55
N LEU A 92 4.77 11.15 -18.07
CA LEU A 92 3.37 10.84 -18.33
C LEU A 92 2.91 9.72 -17.40
N ALA A 93 1.74 9.91 -16.79
CA ALA A 93 1.07 8.90 -15.97
C ALA A 93 -0.35 8.66 -16.51
N GLY A 94 -0.62 7.44 -16.98
CA GLY A 94 -1.95 6.99 -17.37
C GLY A 94 -2.67 6.38 -16.19
N LEU A 95 -3.81 6.97 -15.81
CA LEU A 95 -4.66 6.49 -14.73
C LEU A 95 -5.88 5.74 -15.27
N SER A 96 -6.09 4.55 -14.73
CA SER A 96 -7.30 3.75 -14.92
C SER A 96 -8.17 3.79 -13.67
N ALA A 97 -9.42 4.22 -13.83
CA ALA A 97 -10.44 4.26 -12.79
C ALA A 97 -11.83 4.34 -13.41
N ASP A 98 -12.75 3.48 -12.98
CA ASP A 98 -14.13 3.50 -13.43
C ASP A 98 -14.85 4.77 -12.95
N ASN A 99 -15.55 5.45 -13.87
CA ASN A 99 -16.41 6.60 -13.59
C ASN A 99 -15.77 7.69 -12.71
N SER A 100 -14.46 7.94 -12.90
CA SER A 100 -13.70 8.89 -12.09
C SER A 100 -13.23 10.07 -12.94
N PRO A 101 -13.47 11.33 -12.53
CA PRO A 101 -12.95 12.49 -13.25
C PRO A 101 -11.41 12.56 -13.24
N TYR A 102 -10.77 11.76 -12.39
CA TYR A 102 -9.31 11.70 -12.24
C TYR A 102 -8.65 10.70 -13.18
N ALA A 103 -9.41 9.83 -13.83
CA ALA A 103 -8.89 8.98 -14.90
C ALA A 103 -8.33 9.84 -16.05
N GLY A 104 -7.40 9.30 -16.82
CA GLY A 104 -6.79 10.01 -17.94
C GLY A 104 -5.28 10.04 -17.90
N VAL A 105 -4.69 10.88 -18.74
CA VAL A 105 -3.25 11.14 -18.74
C VAL A 105 -2.97 12.36 -17.86
N TRP A 106 -1.96 12.23 -17.02
CA TRP A 106 -1.37 13.33 -16.26
C TRP A 106 0.05 13.56 -16.75
N LEU A 107 0.40 14.82 -16.96
CA LEU A 107 1.71 15.28 -17.39
C LEU A 107 2.39 16.04 -16.26
N SER A 108 3.66 15.72 -16.01
CA SER A 108 4.58 16.56 -15.26
C SER A 108 5.70 17.02 -16.18
N GLN A 109 6.18 18.25 -15.97
CA GLN A 109 7.28 18.84 -16.73
C GLN A 109 8.46 19.27 -15.84
N ASP A 110 8.43 18.91 -14.56
CA ASP A 110 9.35 19.39 -13.53
C ASP A 110 9.86 18.26 -12.62
N GLY A 111 9.99 17.05 -13.17
CA GLY A 111 10.46 15.89 -12.42
C GLY A 111 9.45 15.37 -11.42
N GLY A 112 8.15 15.59 -11.67
CA GLY A 112 7.06 15.08 -10.85
C GLY A 112 6.71 15.94 -9.64
N GLN A 113 7.21 17.19 -9.56
CA GLN A 113 6.88 18.13 -8.49
C GLN A 113 5.47 18.71 -8.66
N THR A 114 5.06 18.96 -9.90
CA THR A 114 3.70 19.36 -10.26
C THR A 114 3.15 18.50 -11.39
N TRP A 115 1.82 18.34 -11.41
CA TRP A 115 1.11 17.50 -12.37
C TRP A 115 -0.14 18.23 -12.88
N ALA A 116 -0.37 18.14 -14.18
CA ALA A 116 -1.57 18.63 -14.84
C ALA A 116 -2.25 17.50 -15.61
N GLN A 117 -3.57 17.36 -15.48
CA GLN A 117 -4.34 16.42 -16.28
C GLN A 117 -4.41 16.92 -17.72
N SER A 118 -4.09 16.06 -18.68
CA SER A 118 -4.03 16.43 -20.10
C SER A 118 -5.43 16.55 -20.70
N PRO A 119 -5.77 17.68 -21.33
CA PRO A 119 -7.02 17.84 -22.07
C PRO A 119 -7.28 16.74 -23.11
N GLY A 120 -8.56 16.44 -23.33
CA GLY A 120 -9.03 15.38 -24.23
C GLY A 120 -9.22 14.03 -23.56
N LEU A 121 -8.38 13.67 -22.57
CA LEU A 121 -8.45 12.40 -21.85
C LEU A 121 -8.91 12.51 -20.39
N ALA A 122 -9.25 13.71 -19.93
CA ALA A 122 -9.76 13.90 -18.57
C ALA A 122 -11.04 13.09 -18.33
N GLY A 123 -11.04 12.24 -17.30
CA GLY A 123 -12.15 11.35 -16.96
C GLY A 123 -12.21 10.04 -17.76
N ILE A 124 -11.28 9.80 -18.69
CA ILE A 124 -11.25 8.61 -19.54
C ILE A 124 -10.14 7.67 -19.05
N SER A 125 -10.48 6.42 -18.71
CA SER A 125 -9.47 5.45 -18.25
C SER A 125 -8.44 5.14 -19.33
N VAL A 126 -7.16 5.29 -18.97
CA VAL A 126 -6.01 5.01 -19.82
C VAL A 126 -5.34 3.75 -19.29
N GLU A 127 -5.20 2.73 -20.14
CA GLU A 127 -4.60 1.45 -19.78
C GLU A 127 -3.16 1.32 -20.31
N ALA A 128 -2.86 1.97 -21.43
CA ALA A 128 -1.56 1.87 -22.09
C ALA A 128 -1.13 3.19 -22.72
N LEU A 129 0.17 3.50 -22.63
CA LEU A 129 0.82 4.62 -23.30
C LEU A 129 2.05 4.12 -24.05
N THR A 130 2.31 4.67 -25.22
CA THR A 130 3.54 4.42 -25.97
C THR A 130 3.96 5.67 -26.77
N GLY A 131 5.24 5.97 -26.76
CA GLY A 131 5.83 7.10 -27.50
C GLY A 131 6.56 6.61 -28.75
N TRP A 132 6.64 7.45 -29.78
CA TRP A 132 7.44 7.15 -30.97
C TRP A 132 8.88 7.65 -30.76
N ALA A 133 9.86 6.75 -30.76
CA ALA A 133 11.26 7.07 -30.45
C ALA A 133 11.90 8.14 -31.34
N LYS A 134 11.36 8.37 -32.57
CA LYS A 134 11.89 9.38 -33.50
C LYS A 134 11.29 10.77 -33.30
N ASP A 135 10.19 10.89 -32.55
CA ASP A 135 9.56 12.17 -32.24
C ASP A 135 9.00 12.13 -30.80
N PRO A 136 9.67 12.78 -29.82
CA PRO A 136 9.22 12.80 -28.44
C PRO A 136 7.88 13.53 -28.24
N GLY A 137 7.38 14.23 -29.27
CA GLY A 137 6.04 14.82 -29.29
C GLY A 137 4.93 13.80 -29.54
N ARG A 138 5.22 12.66 -30.16
CA ARG A 138 4.21 11.75 -30.69
C ARG A 138 3.94 10.57 -29.76
N TRP A 139 2.73 10.52 -29.22
CA TRP A 139 2.31 9.50 -28.25
C TRP A 139 0.95 8.93 -28.59
N VAL A 140 0.77 7.63 -28.34
CA VAL A 140 -0.51 6.94 -28.47
C VAL A 140 -0.96 6.45 -27.11
N ALA A 141 -2.24 6.64 -26.80
CA ALA A 141 -2.89 6.13 -25.60
C ALA A 141 -3.99 5.13 -25.97
N GLY A 142 -3.95 3.97 -25.32
CA GLY A 142 -5.04 3.00 -25.27
C GLY A 142 -5.94 3.31 -24.08
N THR A 143 -7.24 3.44 -24.34
CA THR A 143 -8.24 3.78 -23.33
C THR A 143 -9.39 2.79 -23.31
N ARG A 144 -10.29 2.89 -22.33
CA ARG A 144 -11.54 2.11 -22.32
C ARG A 144 -12.40 2.38 -23.57
N ASP A 145 -12.33 3.57 -24.14
CA ASP A 145 -13.23 4.01 -25.21
C ASP A 145 -12.60 4.14 -26.59
N GLY A 146 -11.31 3.82 -26.76
CA GLY A 146 -10.65 3.86 -28.07
C GLY A 146 -9.17 4.23 -28.02
N VAL A 147 -8.64 4.60 -29.18
CA VAL A 147 -7.23 4.96 -29.37
C VAL A 147 -7.11 6.46 -29.56
N TRP A 148 -6.17 7.08 -28.84
CA TRP A 148 -5.93 8.51 -28.82
C TRP A 148 -4.48 8.82 -29.19
N LEU A 149 -4.26 9.98 -29.81
CA LEU A 149 -2.96 10.47 -30.26
C LEU A 149 -2.68 11.84 -29.65
N SER A 150 -1.45 12.04 -29.20
CA SER A 150 -0.86 13.34 -28.92
C SER A 150 0.30 13.57 -29.90
N THR A 151 0.46 14.83 -30.31
CA THR A 151 1.59 15.29 -31.15
C THR A 151 2.42 16.38 -30.46
N ASP A 152 2.14 16.64 -29.18
CA ASP A 152 2.73 17.72 -28.39
C ASP A 152 3.26 17.24 -27.02
N ALA A 153 3.74 15.98 -26.99
CA ALA A 153 4.32 15.30 -25.84
C ALA A 153 3.33 15.08 -24.69
N GLY A 154 2.11 14.68 -25.03
CA GLY A 154 1.05 14.35 -24.08
C GLY A 154 0.36 15.57 -23.46
N ARG A 155 0.59 16.78 -23.98
CA ARG A 155 -0.10 17.99 -23.50
C ARG A 155 -1.57 17.98 -23.92
N ASN A 156 -1.87 17.62 -25.16
CA ASN A 156 -3.22 17.47 -25.66
C ASN A 156 -3.40 16.13 -26.38
N TRP A 157 -4.62 15.61 -26.31
CA TRP A 157 -4.98 14.32 -26.89
C TRP A 157 -6.20 14.43 -27.79
N GLN A 158 -6.13 13.77 -28.93
CA GLN A 158 -7.23 13.64 -29.87
C GLN A 158 -7.53 12.17 -30.15
N ARG A 159 -8.82 11.82 -30.15
CA ARG A 159 -9.24 10.46 -30.49
C ARG A 159 -9.01 10.20 -31.97
N ILE A 160 -8.34 9.08 -32.29
CA ILE A 160 -8.03 8.67 -33.66
C ILE A 160 -8.78 7.41 -34.09
N SER A 161 -9.51 6.73 -33.19
CA SER A 161 -10.50 5.72 -33.59
C SER A 161 -11.88 6.35 -33.83
N ALA A 162 -12.84 5.58 -34.37
CA ALA A 162 -14.24 6.03 -34.59
C ALA A 162 -15.06 6.01 -33.28
N ALA A 163 -15.85 7.05 -32.98
CA ALA A 163 -16.51 7.25 -31.67
C ALA A 163 -17.39 6.07 -31.23
N TYR A 164 -18.03 5.41 -32.19
CA TYR A 164 -18.98 4.33 -31.97
C TYR A 164 -18.50 3.03 -32.63
N ASN A 165 -17.32 2.54 -32.24
CA ASN A 165 -16.87 1.21 -32.61
C ASN A 165 -17.07 0.26 -31.41
N HIS A 166 -18.04 -0.66 -31.53
CA HIS A 166 -18.39 -1.60 -30.46
C HIS A 166 -17.32 -2.68 -30.20
N GLU A 167 -16.38 -2.87 -31.12
CA GLU A 167 -15.33 -3.88 -31.03
C GLU A 167 -13.96 -3.28 -30.68
N LEU A 168 -13.62 -2.10 -31.21
CA LEU A 168 -12.38 -1.37 -30.89
C LEU A 168 -12.54 -0.53 -29.60
N ARG A 169 -12.70 -1.22 -28.47
CA ARG A 169 -12.82 -0.66 -27.12
C ARG A 169 -12.06 -1.50 -26.10
N GLY A 170 -11.86 -0.98 -24.89
CA GLY A 170 -11.06 -1.68 -23.88
C GLY A 170 -9.62 -1.89 -24.35
N ILE A 171 -8.96 -0.82 -24.79
CA ILE A 171 -7.63 -0.89 -25.39
C ILE A 171 -6.59 -1.07 -24.30
N THR A 172 -6.12 -2.30 -24.11
CA THR A 172 -5.20 -2.74 -23.07
C THR A 172 -3.73 -2.67 -23.48
N ALA A 173 -3.43 -2.54 -24.78
CA ALA A 173 -2.08 -2.39 -25.29
C ALA A 173 -2.04 -1.50 -26.53
N VAL A 174 -0.98 -0.72 -26.69
CA VAL A 174 -0.73 0.06 -27.92
C VAL A 174 0.74 -0.04 -28.32
N ALA A 175 1.01 -0.04 -29.63
CA ALA A 175 2.35 0.00 -30.19
C ALA A 175 2.38 0.83 -31.48
N ILE A 176 3.48 1.55 -31.71
CA ILE A 176 3.72 2.34 -32.93
C ILE A 176 4.86 1.68 -33.69
N ASP A 177 4.71 1.48 -34.99
CA ASP A 177 5.79 0.96 -35.82
C ASP A 177 6.99 1.95 -35.80
N PRO A 178 8.20 1.48 -35.47
CA PRO A 178 9.37 2.35 -35.32
C PRO A 178 9.86 2.95 -36.64
N LEU A 179 9.46 2.38 -37.78
CA LEU A 179 9.78 2.90 -39.11
C LEU A 179 8.64 3.71 -39.74
N ASP A 180 7.39 3.46 -39.35
CA ASP A 180 6.22 4.15 -39.90
C ASP A 180 5.22 4.58 -38.80
N PRO A 181 5.20 5.86 -38.42
CA PRO A 181 4.30 6.32 -37.37
C PRO A 181 2.81 6.26 -37.76
N ALA A 182 2.46 6.08 -39.04
CA ALA A 182 1.07 5.87 -39.45
C ALA A 182 0.56 4.46 -39.13
N ARG A 183 1.48 3.50 -38.92
CA ARG A 183 1.14 2.14 -38.53
C ARG A 183 1.11 1.98 -37.01
N ILE A 184 -0.09 1.80 -36.48
CA ILE A 184 -0.35 1.69 -35.04
C ILE A 184 -1.14 0.41 -34.78
N TYR A 185 -0.80 -0.27 -33.69
CA TYR A 185 -1.45 -1.48 -33.22
C TYR A 185 -2.18 -1.21 -31.91
N ALA A 186 -3.34 -1.82 -31.77
CA ALA A 186 -4.15 -1.77 -30.56
C ALA A 186 -4.53 -3.19 -30.14
N GLY A 187 -4.16 -3.59 -28.94
CA GLY A 187 -4.68 -4.78 -28.28
C GLY A 187 -5.93 -4.40 -27.50
N THR A 188 -6.98 -5.20 -27.61
CA THR A 188 -8.25 -4.95 -26.92
C THR A 188 -8.62 -6.13 -26.02
N THR A 189 -9.70 -6.00 -25.26
CA THR A 189 -10.34 -7.14 -24.58
C THR A 189 -11.00 -8.14 -25.54
N HIS A 190 -10.95 -7.91 -26.86
CA HIS A 190 -11.45 -8.81 -27.88
C HIS A 190 -10.73 -8.57 -29.22
N LEU A 191 -9.60 -9.27 -29.42
CA LEU A 191 -8.77 -9.34 -30.63
C LEU A 191 -7.82 -8.15 -30.88
N PRO A 192 -6.70 -8.35 -31.61
CA PRO A 192 -5.79 -7.27 -31.99
C PRO A 192 -6.30 -6.49 -33.22
N TRP A 193 -6.00 -5.20 -33.25
CA TRP A 193 -6.36 -4.27 -34.32
C TRP A 193 -5.13 -3.52 -34.83
N ARG A 194 -5.18 -3.08 -36.08
CA ARG A 194 -4.14 -2.27 -36.73
C ARG A 194 -4.74 -1.18 -37.59
N THR A 195 -4.08 -0.03 -37.63
CA THR A 195 -4.21 1.00 -38.67
C THR A 195 -2.89 1.12 -39.42
N VAL A 196 -2.95 1.55 -40.68
CA VAL A 196 -1.78 1.88 -41.52
C VAL A 196 -1.84 3.30 -42.08
N ASP A 197 -2.86 4.07 -41.70
CA ASP A 197 -3.16 5.41 -42.22
C ASP A 197 -3.27 6.47 -41.12
N GLY A 198 -2.65 6.18 -39.96
CA GLY A 198 -2.63 7.08 -38.80
C GLY A 198 -3.93 7.09 -37.99
N GLY A 199 -4.76 6.06 -38.12
CA GLY A 199 -6.00 5.87 -37.37
C GLY A 199 -7.27 6.16 -38.16
N LYS A 200 -7.19 6.62 -39.42
CA LYS A 200 -8.39 6.90 -40.22
C LYS A 200 -9.21 5.64 -40.45
N THR A 201 -8.55 4.51 -40.67
CA THR A 201 -9.18 3.18 -40.75
C THR A 201 -8.47 2.19 -39.83
N TRP A 202 -9.25 1.24 -39.30
CA TRP A 202 -8.78 0.19 -38.41
C TRP A 202 -9.32 -1.16 -38.87
N SER A 203 -8.52 -2.20 -38.77
CA SER A 203 -8.93 -3.57 -39.08
C SER A 203 -8.49 -4.51 -37.97
N SER A 204 -9.35 -5.47 -37.62
CA SER A 204 -8.96 -6.60 -36.80
C SER A 204 -7.95 -7.46 -37.58
N ILE A 205 -6.90 -7.89 -36.91
CA ILE A 205 -5.75 -8.58 -37.52
C ILE A 205 -5.47 -9.91 -36.80
N HIS A 206 -6.51 -10.72 -36.56
CA HIS A 206 -6.43 -11.90 -35.69
C HIS A 206 -6.22 -13.22 -36.45
N THR A 207 -5.98 -13.22 -37.77
CA THR A 207 -5.82 -14.45 -38.55
C THR A 207 -4.68 -15.31 -38.00
N GLY A 208 -5.00 -16.52 -37.51
CA GLY A 208 -4.06 -17.42 -36.85
C GLY A 208 -4.05 -17.33 -35.31
N MET A 209 -4.83 -16.42 -34.72
CA MET A 209 -5.17 -16.37 -33.30
C MET A 209 -6.54 -17.00 -33.04
N LEU A 210 -6.84 -17.37 -31.79
CA LEU A 210 -8.19 -17.79 -31.41
C LEU A 210 -9.15 -16.60 -31.43
N ASP A 211 -10.35 -16.81 -31.97
CA ASP A 211 -11.43 -15.81 -32.19
C ASP A 211 -12.21 -15.45 -30.90
N ASP A 212 -11.48 -15.38 -29.78
CA ASP A 212 -11.94 -14.91 -28.46
C ASP A 212 -10.70 -14.67 -27.60
N SER A 213 -9.90 -13.67 -27.99
CA SER A 213 -8.59 -13.40 -27.39
C SER A 213 -8.46 -11.98 -26.86
N ASP A 214 -8.44 -11.80 -25.54
CA ASP A 214 -7.98 -10.58 -24.88
C ASP A 214 -6.48 -10.39 -25.16
N VAL A 215 -6.07 -9.24 -25.67
CA VAL A 215 -4.68 -8.93 -26.00
C VAL A 215 -4.07 -8.03 -24.94
N PHE A 216 -3.07 -8.51 -24.21
CA PHE A 216 -2.51 -7.80 -23.05
C PHE A 216 -1.24 -6.99 -23.37
N SER A 217 -0.46 -7.39 -24.36
CA SER A 217 0.74 -6.66 -24.78
C SER A 217 1.00 -6.90 -26.26
N ILE A 218 1.46 -5.85 -26.95
CA ILE A 218 1.95 -5.90 -28.32
C ILE A 218 3.37 -5.31 -28.32
N PHE A 219 4.31 -6.00 -28.96
CA PHE A 219 5.69 -5.55 -29.09
C PHE A 219 6.15 -5.73 -30.54
N ILE A 220 6.73 -4.69 -31.13
CA ILE A 220 7.21 -4.69 -32.52
C ILE A 220 8.73 -4.77 -32.48
N ASP A 221 9.33 -5.70 -33.23
CA ASP A 221 10.79 -5.79 -33.35
C ASP A 221 11.32 -4.52 -34.04
N PRO A 222 12.17 -3.72 -33.36
CA PRO A 222 12.59 -2.42 -33.89
C PRO A 222 13.53 -2.53 -35.10
N GLN A 223 14.17 -3.68 -35.31
CA GLN A 223 15.03 -3.93 -36.46
C GLN A 223 14.26 -4.57 -37.63
N ARG A 224 13.14 -5.23 -37.34
CA ARG A 224 12.29 -5.90 -38.34
C ARG A 224 10.80 -5.70 -38.00
N PRO A 225 10.18 -4.55 -38.36
CA PRO A 225 8.80 -4.26 -37.95
C PRO A 225 7.73 -5.21 -38.51
N SER A 226 8.07 -6.04 -39.52
CA SER A 226 7.20 -7.15 -39.93
C SER A 226 7.06 -8.22 -38.85
N ARG A 227 7.99 -8.28 -37.90
CA ARG A 227 7.91 -9.15 -36.73
C ARG A 227 7.21 -8.44 -35.58
N VAL A 228 6.05 -8.99 -35.19
CA VAL A 228 5.25 -8.49 -34.07
C VAL A 228 4.97 -9.63 -33.10
N LEU A 229 5.14 -9.36 -31.81
CA LEU A 229 4.77 -10.28 -30.72
C LEU A 229 3.50 -9.77 -30.05
N ALA A 230 2.57 -10.67 -29.76
CA ALA A 230 1.37 -10.35 -29.01
C ALA A 230 1.15 -11.40 -27.92
N SER A 231 0.87 -10.95 -26.69
CA SER A 231 0.36 -11.84 -25.65
C SER A 231 -1.15 -11.73 -25.55
N ALA A 232 -1.82 -12.87 -25.38
CA ALA A 232 -3.25 -12.96 -25.22
C ALA A 232 -3.67 -13.99 -24.16
N CYS A 233 -4.95 -14.01 -23.79
CA CYS A 233 -5.49 -15.04 -22.88
C CYS A 233 -5.34 -16.46 -23.44
N SER A 234 -5.33 -16.58 -24.77
CA SER A 234 -5.19 -17.83 -25.51
C SER A 234 -3.74 -18.26 -25.75
N GLY A 235 -2.74 -17.45 -25.40
CA GLY A 235 -1.31 -17.76 -25.55
C GLY A 235 -0.46 -16.57 -26.01
N ILE A 236 0.79 -16.82 -26.38
CA ILE A 236 1.67 -15.81 -26.99
C ILE A 236 1.81 -16.14 -28.47
N TYR A 237 1.74 -15.11 -29.31
CA TYR A 237 1.76 -15.21 -30.76
C TYR A 237 2.86 -14.35 -31.35
N ARG A 238 3.35 -14.77 -32.51
CA ARG A 238 4.27 -14.03 -33.36
C ARG A 238 3.69 -13.89 -34.77
N SER A 239 3.73 -12.70 -35.31
CA SER A 239 3.57 -12.43 -36.73
C SER A 239 4.94 -12.16 -37.35
N GLU A 240 5.14 -12.56 -38.60
CA GLU A 240 6.29 -12.17 -39.45
C GLU A 240 5.83 -11.29 -40.64
N SER A 241 4.55 -10.91 -40.64
CA SER A 241 3.82 -10.19 -41.70
C SER A 241 3.14 -8.92 -41.17
N ALA A 242 3.75 -8.27 -40.19
CA ALA A 242 3.26 -7.05 -39.55
C ALA A 242 1.83 -7.19 -38.99
N GLY A 243 1.43 -8.39 -38.58
CA GLY A 243 0.11 -8.70 -38.04
C GLY A 243 -0.88 -9.32 -39.03
N ASP A 244 -0.56 -9.49 -40.32
CA ASP A 244 -1.51 -10.09 -41.27
C ASP A 244 -1.83 -11.56 -40.92
N THR A 245 -0.82 -12.29 -40.43
CA THR A 245 -0.96 -13.67 -39.95
C THR A 245 -0.15 -13.90 -38.69
N TRP A 246 -0.68 -14.72 -37.78
CA TRP A 246 -0.07 -15.04 -36.49
C TRP A 246 0.20 -16.53 -36.34
N THR A 247 1.29 -16.85 -35.67
CA THR A 247 1.65 -18.20 -35.25
C THR A 247 1.82 -18.22 -33.73
N LYS A 248 1.15 -19.16 -33.07
CA LYS A 248 1.25 -19.35 -31.62
C LYS A 248 2.61 -19.94 -31.24
N PHE A 249 3.24 -19.44 -30.18
CA PHE A 249 4.45 -20.05 -29.65
C PHE A 249 4.16 -21.40 -28.99
N PRO A 250 4.98 -22.44 -29.25
CA PRO A 250 4.84 -23.74 -28.62
C PRO A 250 5.29 -23.71 -27.15
N GLY A 251 4.78 -24.64 -26.35
CA GLY A 251 5.37 -24.97 -25.04
C GLY A 251 5.12 -23.98 -23.90
N ILE A 252 4.27 -22.96 -24.08
CA ILE A 252 3.79 -22.15 -22.96
C ILE A 252 2.65 -22.93 -22.27
N PRO A 253 2.82 -23.37 -21.01
CA PRO A 253 1.83 -24.24 -20.38
C PRO A 253 0.47 -23.54 -20.29
N ALA A 254 -0.61 -24.23 -20.65
CA ALA A 254 -1.99 -23.72 -20.62
C ALA A 254 -2.43 -23.23 -19.23
N THR A 255 -1.72 -23.63 -18.18
CA THR A 255 -1.92 -23.19 -16.79
C THR A 255 -1.43 -21.76 -16.51
N HIS A 256 -0.61 -21.15 -17.38
CA HIS A 256 -0.20 -19.74 -17.24
C HIS A 256 -1.34 -18.82 -17.69
N ARG A 257 -2.23 -18.51 -16.75
CA ARG A 257 -3.41 -17.70 -17.00
C ARG A 257 -3.01 -16.22 -17.09
N ARG A 258 -2.83 -15.71 -18.31
CA ARG A 258 -2.48 -14.31 -18.68
C ARG A 258 -0.99 -13.98 -18.64
N THR A 259 -0.50 -13.53 -19.80
CA THR A 259 0.82 -12.91 -19.98
C THR A 259 0.61 -11.41 -20.14
N HIS A 260 0.93 -10.63 -19.10
CA HIS A 260 0.70 -9.18 -19.06
C HIS A 260 1.66 -8.41 -19.96
N VAL A 261 2.92 -8.86 -20.07
CA VAL A 261 3.95 -8.14 -20.82
C VAL A 261 4.83 -9.12 -21.59
N ILE A 262 5.06 -8.82 -22.87
CA ILE A 262 6.00 -9.54 -23.75
C ILE A 262 7.03 -8.55 -24.29
N ARG A 263 8.33 -8.88 -24.19
CA ARG A 263 9.44 -8.02 -24.66
C ARG A 263 10.55 -8.86 -25.27
N GLN A 264 11.22 -8.33 -26.29
CA GLN A 264 12.53 -8.83 -26.70
C GLN A 264 13.62 -8.15 -25.90
N GLN A 265 14.72 -8.85 -25.64
CA GLN A 265 15.91 -8.23 -25.09
C GLN A 265 16.54 -7.30 -26.14
N PRO A 266 16.84 -6.03 -25.82
CA PRO A 266 17.49 -5.14 -26.77
C PRO A 266 18.80 -5.72 -27.32
N GLY A 267 19.00 -5.63 -28.63
CA GLY A 267 20.16 -6.20 -29.34
C GLY A 267 20.15 -7.72 -29.49
N ARG A 268 19.19 -8.44 -28.90
CA ARG A 268 19.07 -9.91 -28.98
C ARG A 268 17.62 -10.34 -29.25
N PRO A 269 17.12 -10.17 -30.49
CA PRO A 269 15.71 -10.42 -30.83
C PRO A 269 15.26 -11.88 -30.68
N GLU A 270 16.20 -12.83 -30.59
CA GLU A 270 15.94 -14.23 -30.25
C GLU A 270 15.65 -14.45 -28.76
N VAL A 271 16.04 -13.52 -27.88
CA VAL A 271 15.74 -13.61 -26.45
C VAL A 271 14.43 -12.89 -26.16
N VAL A 272 13.44 -13.64 -25.69
CA VAL A 272 12.07 -13.16 -25.45
C VAL A 272 11.69 -13.40 -23.99
N PHE A 273 11.17 -12.37 -23.33
CA PHE A 273 10.68 -12.43 -21.96
C PHE A 273 9.18 -12.25 -21.89
N ALA A 274 8.51 -13.11 -21.12
CA ALA A 274 7.09 -13.07 -20.85
C ALA A 274 6.84 -12.90 -19.35
N GLY A 275 6.26 -11.77 -18.95
CA GLY A 275 5.77 -11.54 -17.59
C GLY A 275 4.34 -12.06 -17.46
N THR A 276 4.12 -13.00 -16.55
CA THR A 276 2.82 -13.69 -16.39
C THR A 276 2.32 -13.61 -14.96
N THR A 277 1.08 -14.05 -14.73
CA THR A 277 0.51 -14.21 -13.39
C THR A 277 1.24 -15.23 -12.51
N LEU A 278 2.00 -16.15 -13.09
CA LEU A 278 2.65 -17.25 -12.36
C LEU A 278 4.18 -17.21 -12.44
N GLY A 279 4.77 -16.17 -13.05
CA GLY A 279 6.22 -16.08 -13.16
C GLY A 279 6.72 -15.23 -14.33
N LEU A 280 8.01 -14.93 -14.27
CA LEU A 280 8.79 -14.49 -15.42
C LEU A 280 9.28 -15.72 -16.22
N LEU A 281 9.00 -15.75 -17.52
CA LEU A 281 9.54 -16.75 -18.44
C LEU A 281 10.51 -16.12 -19.43
N LYS A 282 11.50 -16.90 -19.86
CA LYS A 282 12.50 -16.51 -20.86
C LYS A 282 12.64 -17.59 -21.93
N SER A 283 12.64 -17.17 -23.18
CA SER A 283 13.06 -17.95 -24.34
C SER A 283 14.40 -17.42 -24.83
N ALA A 284 15.31 -18.31 -25.22
CA ALA A 284 16.61 -17.95 -25.80
C ALA A 284 16.70 -18.21 -27.32
N ASN A 285 15.62 -18.72 -27.92
CA ASN A 285 15.60 -19.24 -29.29
C ASN A 285 14.36 -18.76 -30.08
N GLY A 286 13.96 -17.51 -29.87
CA GLY A 286 12.91 -16.84 -30.64
C GLY A 286 11.51 -17.41 -30.40
N GLY A 287 11.25 -17.97 -29.22
CA GLY A 287 9.99 -18.59 -28.85
C GLY A 287 9.91 -20.10 -29.11
N GLY A 288 11.03 -20.76 -29.47
CA GLY A 288 11.07 -22.23 -29.64
C GLY A 288 10.88 -23.02 -28.34
N GLY A 289 11.04 -22.36 -27.19
CA GLY A 289 10.70 -22.87 -25.87
C GLY A 289 10.91 -21.81 -24.78
N PHE A 290 10.22 -21.94 -23.66
CA PHE A 290 10.30 -21.02 -22.52
C PHE A 290 10.73 -21.75 -21.25
N ARG A 291 11.64 -21.15 -20.50
CA ARG A 291 12.00 -21.56 -19.14
C ARG A 291 11.46 -20.53 -18.16
N GLN A 292 10.81 -21.01 -17.10
CA GLN A 292 10.40 -20.17 -15.98
C GLN A 292 11.63 -19.82 -15.13
N LEU A 293 11.80 -18.53 -14.83
CA LEU A 293 12.92 -17.99 -14.07
C LEU A 293 12.56 -17.77 -12.60
N ASN A 294 11.31 -17.39 -12.32
CA ASN A 294 10.80 -17.18 -10.97
C ASN A 294 9.27 -17.35 -10.92
N GLN A 295 8.68 -17.17 -9.75
CA GLN A 295 7.23 -17.28 -9.49
C GLN A 295 6.57 -15.92 -9.23
N LEU A 296 7.18 -14.82 -9.64
CA LEU A 296 6.62 -13.49 -9.44
C LEU A 296 5.47 -13.25 -10.43
N HIS A 297 4.36 -12.70 -9.94
CA HIS A 297 3.31 -12.17 -10.82
C HIS A 297 3.79 -10.85 -11.40
N VAL A 298 4.27 -10.89 -12.65
CA VAL A 298 4.86 -9.72 -13.33
C VAL A 298 3.79 -8.96 -14.11
N LEU A 299 3.62 -7.68 -13.80
CA LEU A 299 2.66 -6.77 -14.45
C LEU A 299 3.34 -5.87 -15.49
N SER A 300 4.55 -5.38 -15.20
CA SER A 300 5.33 -4.55 -16.13
C SER A 300 6.81 -4.91 -16.09
N MET A 301 7.51 -4.60 -17.19
CA MET A 301 8.93 -4.86 -17.39
C MET A 301 9.55 -3.77 -18.24
N ALA A 302 10.74 -3.31 -17.83
CA ALA A 302 11.57 -2.41 -18.62
C ALA A 302 13.03 -2.85 -18.57
N PHE A 303 13.71 -2.77 -19.71
CA PHE A 303 15.16 -2.95 -19.82
C PHE A 303 15.86 -1.63 -19.61
N ASP A 304 17.07 -1.68 -19.05
CA ASP A 304 18.01 -0.57 -19.16
C ASP A 304 18.42 -0.44 -20.64
N PRO A 305 18.22 0.74 -21.27
CA PRO A 305 18.51 0.92 -22.69
C PRO A 305 20.01 0.93 -23.01
N ARG A 306 20.89 1.06 -22.00
CA ARG A 306 22.36 1.02 -22.14
C ARG A 306 22.95 -0.32 -21.72
N ASP A 307 22.23 -1.09 -20.91
CA ASP A 307 22.63 -2.44 -20.50
C ASP A 307 21.45 -3.43 -20.57
N PRO A 308 21.32 -4.19 -21.68
CA PRO A 308 20.24 -5.15 -21.83
C PRO A 308 20.28 -6.33 -20.84
N GLN A 309 21.36 -6.51 -20.06
CA GLN A 309 21.38 -7.50 -18.96
C GLN A 309 20.67 -6.96 -17.71
N ARG A 310 20.53 -5.65 -17.60
CA ARG A 310 19.79 -5.01 -16.53
C ARG A 310 18.34 -4.82 -16.92
N LEU A 311 17.44 -5.39 -16.12
CA LEU A 311 16.01 -5.19 -16.27
C LEU A 311 15.32 -5.05 -14.93
N PHE A 312 14.13 -4.48 -14.99
CA PHE A 312 13.33 -4.15 -13.83
C PHE A 312 11.91 -4.69 -14.01
N LEU A 313 11.30 -5.12 -12.91
CA LEU A 313 9.98 -5.72 -12.89
C LEU A 313 9.09 -4.99 -11.88
N ALA A 314 7.86 -4.69 -12.30
CA ALA A 314 6.77 -4.34 -11.40
C ALA A 314 5.88 -5.58 -11.20
N THR A 315 5.56 -5.90 -9.95
CA THR A 315 4.87 -7.14 -9.59
C THR A 315 3.64 -6.91 -8.73
N GLU A 316 2.66 -7.81 -8.84
CA GLU A 316 1.50 -7.84 -7.95
C GLU A 316 1.91 -8.35 -6.56
N GLY A 317 1.66 -7.54 -5.51
CA GLY A 317 1.94 -7.87 -4.10
C GLY A 317 3.42 -7.87 -3.67
N ALA A 318 4.36 -8.25 -4.54
CA ALA A 318 5.78 -8.44 -4.19
C ALA A 318 6.68 -7.21 -4.47
N GLY A 319 6.13 -6.12 -4.99
CA GLY A 319 6.82 -4.84 -5.22
C GLY A 319 7.67 -4.80 -6.49
N LEU A 320 8.81 -4.13 -6.39
CA LEU A 320 9.75 -3.85 -7.47
C LEU A 320 10.97 -4.76 -7.37
N TRP A 321 11.45 -5.21 -8.52
CA TRP A 321 12.59 -6.13 -8.63
C TRP A 321 13.55 -5.70 -9.73
N ARG A 322 14.84 -6.04 -9.57
CA ARG A 322 15.89 -5.77 -10.54
C ARG A 322 16.71 -7.04 -10.78
N SER A 323 17.06 -7.27 -12.04
CA SER A 323 18.12 -8.19 -12.48
C SER A 323 19.27 -7.39 -13.08
N THR A 324 20.48 -7.95 -13.01
CA THR A 324 21.70 -7.43 -13.67
C THR A 324 22.41 -8.53 -14.48
N ASP A 325 21.73 -9.64 -14.72
CA ASP A 325 22.27 -10.86 -15.36
C ASP A 325 21.31 -11.41 -16.44
N GLY A 326 20.52 -10.53 -17.06
CA GLY A 326 19.59 -10.90 -18.11
C GLY A 326 18.45 -11.78 -17.59
N GLY A 327 17.99 -11.50 -16.36
CA GLY A 327 16.84 -12.13 -15.73
C GLY A 327 17.12 -13.48 -15.07
N GLU A 328 18.35 -13.98 -15.11
CA GLU A 328 18.70 -15.26 -14.47
C GLU A 328 18.46 -15.21 -12.96
N THR A 329 18.79 -14.08 -12.31
CA THR A 329 18.41 -13.79 -10.93
C THR A 329 17.76 -12.42 -10.81
N VAL A 330 16.89 -12.28 -9.80
CA VAL A 330 16.23 -11.02 -9.46
C VAL A 330 16.34 -10.75 -7.96
N ARG A 331 16.54 -9.48 -7.60
CA ARG A 331 16.53 -9.02 -6.20
C ARG A 331 15.47 -7.94 -5.98
N PRO A 332 14.82 -7.90 -4.79
CA PRO A 332 13.85 -6.86 -4.48
C PRO A 332 14.57 -5.51 -4.33
N ILE A 333 13.92 -4.44 -4.78
CA ILE A 333 14.44 -3.07 -4.77
C ILE A 333 13.35 -2.11 -4.26
N ASN A 334 12.88 -2.36 -3.04
CA ASN A 334 11.65 -1.75 -2.52
C ASN A 334 11.86 -0.60 -1.52
N THR A 335 13.09 -0.29 -1.09
CA THR A 335 13.34 0.71 -0.05
C THR A 335 12.71 2.05 -0.40
N GLY A 336 11.78 2.56 0.40
CA GLY A 336 11.04 3.79 0.12
C GLY A 336 9.77 3.63 -0.73
N PHE A 337 9.57 2.47 -1.37
CA PHE A 337 8.34 2.13 -2.11
C PHE A 337 7.34 1.42 -1.17
N VAL A 338 6.17 2.03 -0.95
CA VAL A 338 5.10 1.47 -0.12
C VAL A 338 3.77 1.53 -0.87
N SER A 339 3.26 0.36 -1.23
CA SER A 339 1.89 0.17 -1.74
C SER A 339 1.23 -1.02 -1.05
N ARG A 340 1.29 -1.04 0.28
CA ARG A 340 0.74 -2.10 1.13
C ARG A 340 -0.41 -1.59 1.97
N ARG A 341 -1.45 -2.40 2.12
CA ARG A 341 -2.54 -2.11 3.06
C ARG A 341 -2.20 -2.67 4.44
N VAL A 342 -1.64 -1.81 5.29
CA VAL A 342 -1.42 -2.10 6.71
C VAL A 342 -2.76 -2.11 7.46
N VAL A 343 -3.00 -3.14 8.26
CA VAL A 343 -4.32 -3.38 8.86
C VAL A 343 -4.32 -3.12 10.36
N ASN A 344 -3.49 -3.84 11.10
CA ASN A 344 -3.43 -3.73 12.56
C ASN A 344 -2.01 -3.90 13.06
N LEU A 345 -1.75 -3.38 14.26
CA LEU A 345 -0.44 -3.36 14.91
C LEU A 345 -0.64 -3.74 16.39
N ALA A 346 0.18 -4.69 16.83
CA ALA A 346 0.31 -5.11 18.22
C ALA A 346 1.80 -5.26 18.58
N GLY A 347 2.12 -5.31 19.86
CA GLY A 347 3.47 -5.65 20.27
C GLY A 347 3.58 -6.11 21.71
N SER A 348 4.67 -6.81 22.00
CA SER A 348 5.00 -7.32 23.33
C SER A 348 6.51 -7.36 23.49
N GLY A 349 7.01 -6.90 24.63
CA GLY A 349 8.43 -6.63 24.83
C GLY A 349 8.96 -5.67 23.75
N ASP A 350 10.06 -6.04 23.10
CA ASP A 350 10.69 -5.26 22.03
C ASP A 350 10.21 -5.64 20.62
N THR A 351 9.24 -6.57 20.51
CA THR A 351 8.75 -7.04 19.21
C THR A 351 7.39 -6.44 18.87
N LEU A 352 7.29 -5.89 17.67
CA LEU A 352 6.05 -5.45 17.05
C LEU A 352 5.60 -6.45 15.98
N TYR A 353 4.29 -6.58 15.83
CA TYR A 353 3.61 -7.42 14.84
C TYR A 353 2.62 -6.56 14.07
N LEU A 354 2.76 -6.54 12.75
CA LEU A 354 1.92 -5.77 11.84
C LEU A 354 1.23 -6.71 10.85
N SER A 355 -0.08 -6.61 10.69
CA SER A 355 -0.80 -7.33 9.63
C SER A 355 -0.88 -6.49 8.37
N VAL A 356 -0.64 -7.15 7.24
CA VAL A 356 -0.73 -6.61 5.89
C VAL A 356 -1.66 -7.48 5.08
N ALA A 357 -2.62 -6.87 4.39
CA ALA A 357 -3.63 -7.59 3.62
C ALA A 357 -3.66 -7.14 2.16
N GLY A 358 -4.03 -8.05 1.25
CA GLY A 358 -4.23 -7.74 -0.18
C GLY A 358 -2.97 -7.87 -1.05
N ASP A 359 -1.85 -8.34 -0.49
CA ASP A 359 -0.60 -8.59 -1.22
C ASP A 359 -0.42 -10.08 -1.59
N ASN A 360 -1.52 -10.85 -1.68
CA ASN A 360 -1.52 -12.30 -1.92
C ASN A 360 -0.53 -13.04 -0.99
N SER A 361 0.31 -13.90 -1.55
CA SER A 361 1.37 -14.64 -0.84
C SER A 361 2.49 -13.77 -0.25
N SER A 362 2.55 -12.47 -0.61
CA SER A 362 3.53 -11.48 -0.12
C SER A 362 3.00 -10.62 1.03
N GLY A 363 1.74 -10.84 1.45
CA GLY A 363 1.12 -10.22 2.63
C GLY A 363 1.32 -11.04 3.90
N GLY A 364 0.41 -10.88 4.87
CA GLY A 364 0.40 -11.64 6.12
C GLY A 364 0.93 -10.82 7.30
N ILE A 365 1.80 -11.42 8.12
CA ILE A 365 2.34 -10.78 9.33
C ILE A 365 3.79 -10.36 9.10
N PHE A 366 4.08 -9.12 9.48
CA PHE A 366 5.41 -8.54 9.51
C PHE A 366 5.83 -8.29 10.95
N THR A 367 7.12 -8.42 11.22
CA THR A 367 7.70 -8.13 12.54
C THR A 367 8.72 -7.03 12.48
N SER A 368 8.84 -6.30 13.58
CA SER A 368 9.90 -5.34 13.84
C SER A 368 10.49 -5.59 15.22
N SER A 369 11.81 -5.56 15.31
CA SER A 369 12.58 -5.68 16.56
C SER A 369 13.37 -4.42 16.89
N ASP A 370 13.18 -3.35 16.12
CA ASP A 370 13.88 -2.06 16.25
C ASP A 370 12.91 -0.93 16.63
N GLY A 371 11.78 -1.30 17.25
CA GLY A 371 10.71 -0.39 17.64
C GLY A 371 9.98 0.22 16.45
N GLY A 372 9.82 -0.51 15.34
CA GLY A 372 9.00 -0.10 14.20
C GLY A 372 9.72 0.75 13.17
N ARG A 373 11.06 0.77 13.16
CA ARG A 373 11.87 1.48 12.15
C ARG A 373 12.05 0.65 10.88
N GLY A 374 12.02 -0.67 10.99
CA GLY A 374 12.06 -1.59 9.87
C GLY A 374 11.20 -2.83 10.11
N TRP A 375 10.70 -3.41 9.02
CA TRP A 375 9.79 -4.55 9.05
C TRP A 375 10.31 -5.71 8.20
N LYS A 376 10.14 -6.93 8.70
CA LYS A 376 10.45 -8.18 7.99
C LYS A 376 9.23 -9.06 7.91
N SER A 377 8.98 -9.65 6.74
CA SER A 377 7.90 -10.62 6.58
C SER A 377 8.19 -11.87 7.43
N LEU A 378 7.20 -12.35 8.16
CA LEU A 378 7.30 -13.56 8.96
C LEU A 378 6.89 -14.77 8.10
N SER A 379 7.89 -15.51 7.60
CA SER A 379 7.76 -16.51 6.53
C SER A 379 6.78 -17.65 6.82
N ALA A 380 6.59 -18.02 8.08
CA ALA A 380 5.76 -19.15 8.50
C ALA A 380 4.25 -18.85 8.61
N ALA A 381 3.82 -17.67 8.17
CA ALA A 381 2.42 -17.32 8.06
C ALA A 381 1.66 -18.13 6.98
N GLY A 382 2.14 -19.29 6.52
CA GLY A 382 1.47 -20.12 5.50
C GLY A 382 0.01 -20.45 5.83
N ALA A 383 -0.33 -20.61 7.11
CA ALA A 383 -1.70 -20.78 7.59
C ALA A 383 -2.56 -19.49 7.59
N LEU A 384 -1.93 -18.34 7.32
CA LEU A 384 -2.50 -16.99 7.28
C LEU A 384 -2.27 -16.32 5.90
N ARG A 385 -1.57 -16.98 4.97
CA ARG A 385 -1.39 -16.52 3.59
C ARG A 385 -2.76 -16.60 2.93
N ASP A 386 -3.19 -15.50 2.33
CA ASP A 386 -4.55 -15.26 1.80
C ASP A 386 -5.69 -15.14 2.83
N GLY A 387 -5.48 -15.52 4.09
CA GLY A 387 -6.44 -15.28 5.18
C GLY A 387 -6.31 -13.86 5.72
N HIS A 388 -7.06 -12.89 5.15
CA HIS A 388 -7.06 -11.49 5.58
C HIS A 388 -6.98 -11.30 7.11
N VAL A 389 -5.76 -11.12 7.65
CA VAL A 389 -5.56 -10.91 9.10
C VAL A 389 -6.03 -9.51 9.45
N SER A 390 -7.26 -9.41 9.93
CA SER A 390 -7.85 -8.15 10.38
C SER A 390 -7.40 -7.78 11.79
N GLU A 391 -7.21 -8.77 12.65
CA GLU A 391 -6.94 -8.58 14.07
C GLU A 391 -5.63 -9.21 14.51
N LEU A 392 -4.91 -8.50 15.38
CA LEU A 392 -3.69 -8.96 16.02
C LEU A 392 -3.68 -8.54 17.48
N CYS A 393 -3.25 -9.43 18.37
CA CYS A 393 -2.83 -9.06 19.71
C CYS A 393 -1.57 -9.82 20.11
N ALA A 394 -0.69 -9.17 20.86
CA ALA A 394 0.51 -9.76 21.43
C ALA A 394 0.45 -9.59 22.95
N CYS A 395 0.79 -10.63 23.70
CA CYS A 395 0.54 -10.67 25.14
C CYS A 395 1.72 -10.12 25.95
N PRO A 396 1.56 -9.04 26.73
CA PRO A 396 2.65 -8.50 27.57
C PRO A 396 3.09 -9.50 28.67
N ALA A 397 2.13 -10.20 29.27
CA ALA A 397 2.38 -11.20 30.31
C ALA A 397 2.91 -12.55 29.77
N ALA A 398 2.92 -12.74 28.45
CA ALA A 398 3.44 -13.92 27.77
C ALA A 398 4.07 -13.50 26.44
N PRO A 399 5.31 -12.97 26.42
CA PRO A 399 5.86 -12.24 25.28
C PRO A 399 5.98 -13.00 23.95
N LYS A 400 5.96 -14.34 24.00
CA LYS A 400 5.96 -15.19 22.80
C LYS A 400 4.57 -15.58 22.32
N THR A 401 3.52 -15.24 23.08
CA THR A 401 2.13 -15.52 22.72
C THR A 401 1.58 -14.38 21.88
N VAL A 402 1.21 -14.72 20.64
CA VAL A 402 0.59 -13.80 19.67
C VAL A 402 -0.65 -14.48 19.10
N LEU A 403 -1.73 -13.72 18.97
CA LEU A 403 -2.92 -14.17 18.28
C LEU A 403 -3.14 -13.30 17.05
N ALA A 404 -3.58 -13.97 15.99
CA ALA A 404 -3.92 -13.36 14.72
C ALA A 404 -5.26 -13.93 14.28
N GLY A 405 -6.16 -13.06 13.81
CA GLY A 405 -7.48 -13.51 13.39
C GLY A 405 -8.02 -12.75 12.20
N ASN A 406 -9.01 -13.38 11.57
CA ASN A 406 -9.92 -12.78 10.62
C ASN A 406 -11.35 -12.96 11.13
N GLU A 407 -12.35 -12.63 10.32
CA GLU A 407 -13.75 -12.76 10.75
C GLU A 407 -14.14 -14.18 11.20
N THR A 408 -13.50 -15.24 10.73
CA THR A 408 -13.95 -16.63 10.98
C THR A 408 -12.97 -17.49 11.77
N HIS A 409 -11.71 -17.08 11.86
CA HIS A 409 -10.64 -17.89 12.47
C HIS A 409 -9.76 -17.04 13.37
N VAL A 410 -9.36 -17.64 14.51
CA VAL A 410 -8.27 -17.18 15.35
C VAL A 410 -7.16 -18.22 15.30
N MET A 411 -5.96 -17.75 15.00
CA MET A 411 -4.73 -18.50 15.05
C MET A 411 -3.90 -17.99 16.22
N ARG A 412 -3.20 -18.90 16.88
CA ARG A 412 -2.33 -18.63 18.02
C ARG A 412 -0.93 -19.10 17.70
N SER A 413 0.05 -18.30 18.11
CA SER A 413 1.45 -18.65 18.17
C SER A 413 1.94 -18.56 19.62
N SER A 414 2.80 -19.49 20.03
CA SER A 414 3.47 -19.48 21.34
C SER A 414 5.00 -19.35 21.23
N ASP A 415 5.52 -19.10 20.03
CA ASP A 415 6.95 -18.99 19.74
C ASP A 415 7.34 -17.67 19.07
N GLY A 416 6.49 -16.64 19.24
CA GLY A 416 6.71 -15.30 18.69
C GLY A 416 6.31 -15.16 17.22
N GLY A 417 5.34 -15.95 16.76
CA GLY A 417 4.78 -15.93 15.40
C GLY A 417 5.49 -16.85 14.40
N LYS A 418 6.44 -17.69 14.85
CA LYS A 418 7.17 -18.60 13.96
C LYS A 418 6.33 -19.83 13.59
N THR A 419 5.42 -20.26 14.46
CA THR A 419 4.44 -21.31 14.15
C THR A 419 3.06 -20.89 14.64
N TRP A 420 2.02 -21.37 13.94
CA TRP A 420 0.63 -21.00 14.17
C TRP A 420 -0.26 -22.24 14.27
N THR A 421 -1.12 -22.28 15.28
CA THR A 421 -2.12 -23.32 15.49
C THR A 421 -3.50 -22.68 15.63
N ALA A 422 -4.54 -23.36 15.15
CA ALA A 422 -5.91 -22.88 15.31
C ALA A 422 -6.28 -22.75 16.80
N ALA A 423 -6.97 -21.68 17.16
CA ALA A 423 -7.35 -21.31 18.52
C ALA A 423 -8.85 -20.96 18.60
N ASN A 424 -9.68 -21.81 17.98
CA ASN A 424 -11.11 -21.57 17.80
C ASN A 424 -12.01 -22.22 18.87
N PHE A 425 -11.42 -22.97 19.80
CA PHE A 425 -12.21 -23.74 20.75
C PHE A 425 -12.98 -22.83 21.72
N GLY A 426 -14.32 -22.86 21.61
CA GLY A 426 -15.22 -22.00 22.40
C GLY A 426 -15.58 -20.66 21.74
N LEU A 427 -15.04 -20.33 20.54
CA LEU A 427 -15.50 -19.16 19.78
C LEU A 427 -16.90 -19.38 19.19
N GLY A 428 -17.27 -20.62 18.86
CA GLY A 428 -18.53 -20.96 18.18
C GLY A 428 -18.41 -20.83 16.65
N GLY A 429 -19.00 -21.76 15.90
CA GLY A 429 -18.75 -21.94 14.46
C GLY A 429 -19.10 -20.76 13.54
N ASP A 430 -20.07 -19.92 13.93
CA ASP A 430 -20.53 -18.74 13.15
C ASP A 430 -20.10 -17.39 13.77
N THR A 431 -19.16 -17.41 14.70
CA THR A 431 -18.82 -16.20 15.47
C THR A 431 -17.85 -15.31 14.71
N ARG A 432 -18.32 -14.13 14.29
CA ARG A 432 -17.48 -13.12 13.63
C ARG A 432 -16.56 -12.40 14.60
N LEU A 433 -15.24 -12.46 14.39
CA LEU A 433 -14.26 -11.71 15.18
C LEU A 433 -14.07 -10.28 14.65
N TYR A 434 -14.11 -9.30 15.55
CA TYR A 434 -13.93 -7.88 15.22
C TYR A 434 -12.83 -7.18 16.02
N ALA A 435 -12.39 -7.74 17.15
CA ALA A 435 -11.34 -7.14 17.96
C ALA A 435 -10.62 -8.19 18.80
N LEU A 436 -9.31 -8.02 18.97
CA LEU A 436 -8.49 -8.80 19.90
C LEU A 436 -7.68 -7.88 20.81
N ALA A 437 -7.62 -8.20 22.09
CA ALA A 437 -6.72 -7.54 23.03
C ALA A 437 -6.10 -8.57 23.97
N CYS A 438 -4.81 -8.38 24.28
CA CYS A 438 -4.15 -9.14 25.34
C CYS A 438 -3.56 -8.17 26.36
N LEU A 439 -3.82 -8.44 27.63
CA LEU A 439 -3.39 -7.63 28.75
C LEU A 439 -2.91 -8.51 29.90
N GLN A 440 -2.31 -7.88 30.90
CA GLN A 440 -1.98 -8.53 32.15
C GLN A 440 -3.24 -8.58 33.03
N GLY A 441 -3.75 -9.78 33.27
CA GLY A 441 -4.88 -10.05 34.15
C GLY A 441 -4.47 -10.22 35.62
N ALA A 442 -5.41 -10.70 36.43
CA ALA A 442 -5.20 -10.97 37.85
C ALA A 442 -4.01 -11.92 38.08
N ALA A 443 -3.26 -11.70 39.16
CA ALA A 443 -2.05 -12.44 39.52
C ALA A 443 -0.95 -12.47 38.42
N GLY A 444 -0.96 -11.49 37.50
CA GLY A 444 0.07 -11.36 36.47
C GLY A 444 -0.07 -12.32 35.29
N LYS A 445 -1.15 -13.10 35.21
CA LYS A 445 -1.41 -14.02 34.09
C LYS A 445 -1.90 -13.27 32.85
N ALA A 446 -1.67 -13.83 31.66
CA ALA A 446 -2.24 -13.29 30.44
C ALA A 446 -3.77 -13.42 30.44
N LEU A 447 -4.46 -12.31 30.18
CA LEU A 447 -5.88 -12.27 29.87
C LEU A 447 -6.04 -11.84 28.42
N ILE A 448 -6.76 -12.64 27.64
CA ILE A 448 -7.09 -12.31 26.26
C ILE A 448 -8.58 -12.09 26.14
N LEU A 449 -8.97 -11.03 25.45
CA LEU A 449 -10.34 -10.68 25.13
C LEU A 449 -10.54 -10.74 23.62
N ALA A 450 -11.66 -11.33 23.19
CA ALA A 450 -12.10 -11.35 21.80
C ALA A 450 -13.47 -10.70 21.70
N GLY A 451 -13.54 -9.63 20.93
CA GLY A 451 -14.77 -8.95 20.57
C GLY A 451 -15.37 -9.63 19.35
N THR A 452 -16.62 -10.08 19.48
CA THR A 452 -17.27 -10.88 18.44
C THR A 452 -18.67 -10.36 18.11
N GLY A 453 -19.26 -10.86 17.02
CA GLY A 453 -20.65 -10.62 16.66
C GLY A 453 -21.67 -11.04 17.71
N ASN A 454 -21.30 -11.96 18.60
CA ASN A 454 -22.17 -12.50 19.65
C ASN A 454 -21.82 -11.95 21.05
N GLY A 455 -20.98 -10.90 21.12
CA GLY A 455 -20.55 -10.30 22.37
C GLY A 455 -19.08 -10.54 22.69
N LEU A 456 -18.72 -10.36 23.97
CA LEU A 456 -17.35 -10.45 24.45
C LEU A 456 -17.01 -11.85 24.93
N LEU A 457 -15.90 -12.39 24.45
CA LEU A 457 -15.31 -13.65 24.92
C LEU A 457 -13.99 -13.36 25.64
N ARG A 458 -13.65 -14.21 26.62
CA ARG A 458 -12.39 -14.16 27.34
C ARG A 458 -11.67 -15.50 27.29
N SER A 459 -10.35 -15.46 27.33
CA SER A 459 -9.48 -16.61 27.53
C SER A 459 -8.50 -16.32 28.67
N SER A 460 -8.44 -17.24 29.63
CA SER A 460 -7.53 -17.20 30.80
C SER A 460 -6.39 -18.21 30.71
N ASP A 461 -6.32 -18.97 29.62
CA ASP A 461 -5.33 -20.01 29.34
C ASP A 461 -4.45 -19.64 28.13
N SER A 462 -4.22 -18.34 27.95
CA SER A 462 -3.41 -17.80 26.85
C SER A 462 -3.93 -18.14 25.45
N GLY A 463 -5.25 -18.16 25.27
CA GLY A 463 -5.92 -18.27 23.97
C GLY A 463 -6.15 -19.71 23.53
N VAL A 464 -6.13 -20.67 24.46
CA VAL A 464 -6.40 -22.08 24.15
C VAL A 464 -7.91 -22.34 24.16
N THR A 465 -8.61 -21.84 25.18
CA THR A 465 -10.06 -21.93 25.28
C THR A 465 -10.70 -20.57 25.49
N TRP A 466 -11.91 -20.42 24.94
CA TRP A 466 -12.70 -19.19 25.04
C TRP A 466 -13.99 -19.44 25.81
N GLN A 467 -14.32 -18.47 26.66
CA GLN A 467 -15.55 -18.47 27.44
C GLN A 467 -16.27 -17.14 27.23
N SER A 468 -17.58 -17.19 27.03
CA SER A 468 -18.38 -15.96 27.02
C SER A 468 -18.24 -15.25 28.36
N VAL A 469 -18.05 -13.94 28.29
CA VAL A 469 -18.08 -13.07 29.45
C VAL A 469 -19.55 -12.94 29.89
N ARG A 470 -20.04 -13.95 30.61
CA ARG A 470 -21.32 -13.93 31.32
C ARG A 470 -21.06 -13.37 32.70
N LEU A 471 -21.42 -12.11 32.93
CA LEU A 471 -21.07 -11.44 34.19
C LEU A 471 -22.31 -11.10 35.01
N THR A 472 -22.05 -11.07 36.31
CA THR A 472 -22.98 -11.01 37.44
C THR A 472 -23.78 -9.72 37.54
N THR A 473 -23.47 -8.68 36.74
CA THR A 473 -24.17 -7.38 36.75
C THR A 473 -24.68 -6.93 35.37
N VAL A 474 -23.99 -7.21 34.25
CA VAL A 474 -24.43 -6.85 32.87
C VAL A 474 -23.91 -7.88 31.85
N ASN A 475 -24.79 -8.32 30.93
CA ASN A 475 -24.43 -9.22 29.83
C ASN A 475 -24.12 -8.43 28.54
N ILE A 476 -22.88 -8.48 28.05
CA ILE A 476 -22.45 -7.84 26.79
C ILE A 476 -22.72 -8.80 25.62
N ARG A 477 -23.91 -8.73 25.03
CA ARG A 477 -24.36 -9.64 23.94
C ARG A 477 -24.34 -9.02 22.55
N HIS A 478 -24.23 -7.70 22.46
CA HIS A 478 -24.14 -6.99 21.19
C HIS A 478 -22.76 -7.14 20.58
N ALA A 479 -22.69 -7.07 19.24
CA ALA A 479 -21.45 -7.17 18.50
C ALA A 479 -20.40 -6.18 19.05
N VAL A 480 -19.28 -6.70 19.55
CA VAL A 480 -18.18 -5.90 20.09
C VAL A 480 -17.28 -5.50 18.93
N GLN A 481 -17.18 -4.20 18.65
CA GLN A 481 -16.45 -3.65 17.50
C GLN A 481 -15.03 -3.19 17.84
N ALA A 482 -14.74 -2.92 19.11
CA ALA A 482 -13.42 -2.47 19.56
C ALA A 482 -13.19 -2.76 21.04
N ILE A 483 -11.93 -3.00 21.40
CA ILE A 483 -11.46 -3.17 22.78
C ILE A 483 -10.33 -2.17 23.00
N TYR A 484 -10.45 -1.36 24.04
CA TYR A 484 -9.48 -0.32 24.40
C TYR A 484 -8.84 -0.67 25.74
N THR A 485 -7.52 -0.53 25.82
CA THR A 485 -6.75 -0.78 27.05
C THR A 485 -6.01 0.48 27.46
N SER A 486 -5.81 0.69 28.77
CA SER A 486 -5.00 1.80 29.26
C SER A 486 -3.53 1.37 29.41
N PRO A 487 -2.58 2.03 28.73
CA PRO A 487 -1.16 1.79 28.95
C PRO A 487 -0.67 2.37 30.29
N ALA A 488 -1.43 3.28 30.91
CA ALA A 488 -1.11 3.88 32.20
C ALA A 488 -1.71 3.09 33.39
N ALA A 489 -2.77 2.32 33.15
CA ALA A 489 -3.47 1.55 34.17
C ALA A 489 -3.93 0.20 33.60
N PRO A 490 -3.10 -0.86 33.67
CA PRO A 490 -3.32 -2.12 32.93
C PRO A 490 -4.63 -2.87 33.24
N LEU A 491 -5.27 -2.59 34.39
CA LEU A 491 -6.55 -3.17 34.76
C LEU A 491 -7.75 -2.43 34.14
N ARG A 492 -7.56 -1.21 33.64
CA ARG A 492 -8.61 -0.37 33.04
C ARG A 492 -8.76 -0.70 31.56
N LEU A 493 -9.98 -1.04 31.18
CA LEU A 493 -10.32 -1.36 29.80
C LEU A 493 -11.76 -0.97 29.45
N ALA A 494 -12.01 -0.78 28.16
CA ALA A 494 -13.31 -0.44 27.62
C ALA A 494 -13.62 -1.30 26.41
N VAL A 495 -14.91 -1.57 26.18
CA VAL A 495 -15.37 -2.22 24.95
C VAL A 495 -16.48 -1.41 24.32
N ARG A 496 -16.36 -1.16 23.02
CA ARG A 496 -17.42 -0.56 22.22
C ARG A 496 -18.18 -1.65 21.50
N THR A 497 -19.49 -1.69 21.73
CA THR A 497 -20.41 -2.54 20.96
C THR A 497 -21.17 -1.72 19.92
N THR A 498 -22.05 -2.34 19.15
CA THR A 498 -22.96 -1.62 18.26
C THR A 498 -24.01 -0.78 18.99
N GLN A 499 -24.20 -0.95 20.31
CA GLN A 499 -25.26 -0.27 21.08
C GLN A 499 -24.79 0.52 22.29
N ALA A 500 -23.70 0.10 22.93
CA ALA A 500 -23.18 0.73 24.14
C ALA A 500 -21.65 0.62 24.25
N VAL A 501 -21.07 1.48 25.09
CA VAL A 501 -19.69 1.33 25.58
C VAL A 501 -19.75 0.78 27.01
N TYR A 502 -18.95 -0.23 27.31
CA TYR A 502 -18.80 -0.79 28.65
C TYR A 502 -17.39 -0.57 29.18
N LEU A 503 -17.28 -0.32 30.48
CA LEU A 503 -16.03 -0.08 31.18
C LEU A 503 -15.79 -1.13 32.24
N SER A 504 -14.54 -1.50 32.41
CA SER A 504 -14.04 -2.31 33.52
C SER A 504 -12.80 -1.66 34.12
N GLU A 505 -12.73 -1.65 35.45
CA GLU A 505 -11.60 -1.11 36.20
C GLU A 505 -10.79 -2.25 36.89
N ASP A 506 -11.16 -3.51 36.65
CA ASP A 506 -10.66 -4.71 37.32
C ASP A 506 -10.28 -5.84 36.35
N ALA A 507 -9.69 -5.47 35.21
CA ALA A 507 -9.27 -6.37 34.13
C ALA A 507 -10.40 -7.27 33.61
N GLY A 508 -11.58 -6.69 33.41
CA GLY A 508 -12.73 -7.35 32.79
C GLY A 508 -13.49 -8.30 33.72
N ALA A 509 -13.24 -8.26 35.04
CA ALA A 509 -13.97 -9.07 36.01
C ALA A 509 -15.38 -8.51 36.26
N THR A 510 -15.54 -7.19 36.34
CA THR A 510 -16.83 -6.49 36.42
C THR A 510 -16.93 -5.39 35.38
N TRP A 511 -18.16 -5.11 34.95
CA TRP A 511 -18.44 -4.12 33.91
C TRP A 511 -19.62 -3.26 34.28
N ARG A 512 -19.58 -2.03 33.78
CA ARG A 512 -20.72 -1.10 33.79
C ARG A 512 -20.87 -0.44 32.43
N ALA A 513 -22.10 -0.11 32.06
CA ALA A 513 -22.33 0.75 30.89
C ALA A 513 -21.79 2.16 31.15
N LEU A 514 -21.17 2.74 30.14
CA LEU A 514 -20.78 4.14 30.11
C LEU A 514 -21.94 4.96 29.54
N ASN A 515 -22.42 5.93 30.31
CA ASN A 515 -23.42 6.87 29.81
C ASN A 515 -22.75 7.80 28.80
N ILE A 516 -23.23 7.82 27.55
CA ILE A 516 -22.73 8.68 26.48
C ILE A 516 -23.88 9.49 25.90
N LEU A 517 -23.60 10.74 25.52
CA LEU A 517 -24.61 11.69 25.04
C LEU A 517 -24.79 11.69 23.51
N PHE A 518 -24.10 10.79 22.81
CA PHE A 518 -24.11 10.72 21.35
C PHE A 518 -24.13 9.26 20.89
N PRO A 519 -24.54 8.98 19.64
CA PRO A 519 -24.61 7.63 19.11
C PRO A 519 -23.25 6.92 19.15
N VAL A 520 -23.23 5.65 19.57
CA VAL A 520 -22.01 4.84 19.59
C VAL A 520 -21.35 4.75 18.21
N ALA A 521 -22.15 4.75 17.14
CA ALA A 521 -21.69 4.75 15.76
C ALA A 521 -20.85 5.99 15.39
N ALA A 522 -20.93 7.08 16.16
CA ALA A 522 -20.14 8.29 15.94
C ALA A 522 -18.73 8.21 16.55
N ILE A 523 -18.43 7.17 17.34
CA ILE A 523 -17.13 6.98 17.99
C ILE A 523 -16.13 6.44 16.97
N ASN A 524 -15.06 7.19 16.73
CA ASN A 524 -13.92 6.73 15.94
C ASN A 524 -12.94 5.95 16.83
N ASP A 525 -12.60 6.52 17.99
CA ASP A 525 -11.60 5.97 18.92
C ASP A 525 -11.90 6.38 20.37
N LEU A 526 -11.36 5.65 21.34
CA LEU A 526 -11.53 5.90 22.77
C LEU A 526 -10.20 5.67 23.49
N ALA A 527 -9.81 6.65 24.32
CA ALA A 527 -8.64 6.53 25.19
C ALA A 527 -9.04 6.55 26.66
N LEU A 528 -8.21 5.86 27.47
CA LEU A 528 -8.32 5.78 28.92
C LEU A 528 -7.06 6.40 29.57
N PRO A 529 -6.93 7.74 29.61
CA PRO A 529 -5.77 8.40 30.18
C PRO A 529 -5.76 8.32 31.71
N GLY A 530 -4.60 8.67 32.27
CA GLY A 530 -4.36 8.73 33.70
C GLY A 530 -4.31 7.36 34.39
N THR A 531 -3.88 7.37 35.64
CA THR A 531 -3.90 6.19 36.52
C THR A 531 -5.18 6.13 37.36
N ALA A 532 -5.86 7.27 37.54
CA ALA A 532 -7.10 7.39 38.30
C ALA A 532 -8.32 7.03 37.42
N SER A 533 -9.33 6.42 38.05
CA SER A 533 -10.63 6.19 37.42
C SER A 533 -11.34 7.52 37.15
N GLY A 534 -12.18 7.54 36.11
CA GLY A 534 -13.04 8.69 35.81
C GLY A 534 -12.67 9.53 34.60
N LEU A 535 -11.40 9.52 34.17
CA LEU A 535 -10.95 10.23 32.98
C LEU A 535 -11.08 9.37 31.71
N TYR A 536 -11.84 9.85 30.73
CA TYR A 536 -12.09 9.22 29.43
C TYR A 536 -12.06 10.24 28.30
N LEU A 537 -11.53 9.83 27.14
CA LEU A 537 -11.56 10.63 25.91
C LEU A 537 -12.21 9.84 24.80
N ILE A 538 -13.13 10.47 24.07
CA ILE A 538 -13.85 9.87 22.94
C ILE A 538 -13.66 10.76 21.71
N ALA A 539 -12.98 10.22 20.71
CA ALA A 539 -12.81 10.83 19.40
C ALA A 539 -14.04 10.50 18.52
N THR A 540 -14.58 11.53 17.85
CA THR A 540 -15.77 11.40 17.00
C THR A 540 -15.59 12.15 15.69
N ALA A 541 -16.53 11.95 14.75
CA ALA A 541 -16.63 12.73 13.52
C ALA A 541 -16.90 14.24 13.77
N GLN A 542 -17.39 14.60 14.96
CA GLN A 542 -17.75 15.98 15.31
C GLN A 542 -16.76 16.62 16.29
N GLY A 543 -15.69 15.93 16.69
CA GLY A 543 -14.68 16.46 17.62
C GLY A 543 -14.32 15.47 18.72
N LEU A 544 -13.58 15.98 19.70
CA LEU A 544 -13.17 15.24 20.89
C LEU A 544 -14.10 15.57 22.06
N TYR A 545 -14.51 14.54 22.79
CA TYR A 545 -15.25 14.68 24.05
C TYR A 545 -14.44 14.07 25.18
N SER A 546 -14.53 14.66 26.36
CA SER A 546 -13.94 14.09 27.57
C SER A 546 -14.93 14.03 28.71
N SER A 547 -14.75 13.06 29.59
CA SER A 547 -15.38 13.01 30.90
C SER A 547 -14.29 12.88 31.95
N GLU A 548 -14.44 13.59 33.08
CA GLU A 548 -13.53 13.52 34.23
C GLU A 548 -14.19 12.90 35.48
N ASP A 549 -15.49 12.55 35.39
CA ASP A 549 -16.33 12.16 36.53
C ASP A 549 -16.92 10.75 36.38
N GLY A 550 -16.29 9.90 35.57
CA GLY A 550 -16.75 8.52 35.37
C GLY A 550 -17.79 8.36 34.26
N GLY A 551 -17.96 9.37 33.40
CA GLY A 551 -18.95 9.39 32.32
C GLY A 551 -20.30 9.96 32.75
N LYS A 552 -20.37 10.69 33.87
CA LYS A 552 -21.62 11.32 34.32
C LYS A 552 -21.88 12.60 33.56
N SER A 553 -20.84 13.37 33.27
CA SER A 553 -20.87 14.55 32.41
C SER A 553 -19.79 14.49 31.33
N TRP A 554 -20.06 15.17 30.22
CA TRP A 554 -19.19 15.22 29.05
C TRP A 554 -18.98 16.65 28.59
N GLN A 555 -17.75 16.98 28.23
CA GLN A 555 -17.36 18.28 27.68
C GLN A 555 -16.75 18.07 26.30
N ARG A 556 -17.20 18.84 25.31
CA ARG A 556 -16.52 18.93 24.01
C ARG A 556 -15.21 19.70 24.22
N ARG A 557 -14.11 19.18 23.70
CA ARG A 557 -12.79 19.80 23.81
C ARG A 557 -12.47 20.56 22.54
N GLU A 558 -12.34 21.87 22.70
CA GLU A 558 -12.07 22.83 21.62
C GLU A 558 -10.82 23.68 21.91
N ASN A 559 -10.26 23.59 23.12
CA ASN A 559 -9.09 24.37 23.48
C ASN A 559 -7.83 23.82 22.80
N GLY A 560 -7.45 24.44 21.68
CA GLY A 560 -6.31 24.06 20.87
C GLY A 560 -6.55 22.89 19.91
N LEU A 561 -7.81 22.46 19.75
CA LEU A 561 -8.25 21.51 18.71
C LEU A 561 -9.21 22.21 17.73
N PRO A 562 -8.99 22.12 16.41
CA PRO A 562 -9.95 22.62 15.44
C PRO A 562 -11.29 21.88 15.52
N PRO A 563 -12.40 22.47 15.06
CA PRO A 563 -13.64 21.73 14.88
C PRO A 563 -13.47 20.64 13.79
N GLY A 564 -14.06 19.46 14.02
CA GLY A 564 -14.15 18.39 13.02
C GLY A 564 -13.69 17.02 13.53
N THR A 565 -13.46 16.10 12.60
CA THR A 565 -13.19 14.68 12.90
C THR A 565 -11.86 14.48 13.61
N VAL A 566 -11.91 13.85 14.79
CA VAL A 566 -10.73 13.25 15.42
C VAL A 566 -10.73 11.76 15.09
N SER A 567 -9.67 11.26 14.46
CA SER A 567 -9.64 9.90 13.90
C SER A 567 -9.09 8.86 14.87
N THR A 568 -8.11 9.21 15.70
CA THR A 568 -7.46 8.27 16.62
C THR A 568 -6.81 9.00 17.79
N LEU A 569 -6.67 8.29 18.92
CA LEU A 569 -6.07 8.74 20.16
C LEU A 569 -4.96 7.78 20.60
N ALA A 570 -3.90 8.32 21.20
CA ALA A 570 -2.84 7.51 21.80
C ALA A 570 -2.38 8.09 23.15
N VAL A 571 -2.36 7.25 24.19
CA VAL A 571 -1.85 7.62 25.51
C VAL A 571 -0.38 7.20 25.62
N ARG A 572 0.49 8.08 26.11
CA ARG A 572 1.92 7.77 26.25
C ARG A 572 2.15 6.79 27.42
N PRO A 573 2.80 5.64 27.19
CA PRO A 573 3.17 4.72 28.27
C PRO A 573 4.04 5.41 29.32
N GLY A 574 3.74 5.17 30.61
CA GLY A 574 4.45 5.79 31.74
C GLY A 574 4.14 7.27 32.00
N ARG A 575 3.43 7.96 31.09
CA ARG A 575 2.98 9.36 31.23
C ARG A 575 1.49 9.45 30.91
N GLY A 576 0.65 8.89 31.78
CA GLY A 576 -0.77 8.68 31.51
C GLY A 576 -1.60 9.93 31.20
N ASN A 577 -1.13 11.12 31.56
CA ASN A 577 -1.80 12.39 31.23
C ASN A 577 -1.31 12.99 29.89
N GLU A 578 -0.26 12.42 29.30
CA GLU A 578 0.25 12.82 28.00
C GLU A 578 -0.47 12.02 26.90
N VAL A 579 -1.28 12.71 26.10
CA VAL A 579 -2.17 12.11 25.10
C VAL A 579 -1.97 12.79 23.75
N TYR A 580 -2.10 12.01 22.69
CA TYR A 580 -2.00 12.45 21.31
C TYR A 580 -3.32 12.21 20.57
N ALA A 581 -3.71 13.14 19.71
CA ALA A 581 -4.91 13.06 18.89
C ALA A 581 -4.55 13.36 17.44
N ALA A 582 -5.12 12.63 16.49
CA ALA A 582 -4.96 12.90 15.07
C ALA A 582 -6.23 13.51 14.47
N GLN A 583 -6.07 14.58 13.70
CA GLN A 583 -7.16 15.29 13.03
C GLN A 583 -6.64 15.91 11.72
N PHE A 584 -7.29 15.57 10.60
CA PHE A 584 -6.97 16.06 9.25
C PHE A 584 -5.45 16.07 8.92
N GLY A 585 -4.76 14.98 9.25
CA GLY A 585 -3.33 14.81 9.01
C GLY A 585 -2.40 15.66 9.87
N ALA A 586 -2.93 16.37 10.87
CA ALA A 586 -2.17 16.94 11.96
C ALA A 586 -2.25 16.04 13.22
N VAL A 587 -1.22 16.15 14.06
CA VAL A 587 -1.17 15.51 15.37
C VAL A 587 -1.14 16.58 16.44
N TYR A 588 -1.99 16.44 17.44
CA TYR A 588 -2.09 17.33 18.59
C TYR A 588 -1.65 16.58 19.84
N ARG A 589 -1.03 17.30 20.77
CA ARG A 589 -0.54 16.79 22.06
C ARG A 589 -1.24 17.52 23.20
N SER A 590 -1.64 16.76 24.19
CA SER A 590 -2.09 17.24 25.49
C SER A 590 -1.14 16.72 26.57
N LEU A 591 -0.80 17.57 27.55
CA LEU A 591 0.01 17.18 28.72
C LEU A 591 -0.83 16.95 29.99
N ASN A 592 -2.12 17.25 29.95
CA ASN A 592 -2.99 17.32 31.13
C ASN A 592 -4.27 16.46 31.01
N GLY A 593 -4.17 15.32 30.35
CA GLY A 593 -5.25 14.34 30.26
C GLY A 593 -6.32 14.66 29.22
N GLY A 594 -6.05 15.59 28.31
CA GLY A 594 -6.91 15.96 27.19
C GLY A 594 -7.73 17.22 27.42
N ARG A 595 -7.38 18.05 28.42
CA ARG A 595 -8.07 19.33 28.69
C ARG A 595 -7.65 20.39 27.68
N ASP A 596 -6.34 20.52 27.47
CA ASP A 596 -5.74 21.50 26.58
C ASP A 596 -4.83 20.82 25.56
N TRP A 597 -4.87 21.31 24.33
CA TRP A 597 -4.15 20.73 23.20
C TRP A 597 -3.26 21.76 22.52
N ALA A 598 -2.14 21.28 21.99
CA ALA A 598 -1.29 22.05 21.09
C ALA A 598 -0.94 21.18 19.88
N ALA A 599 -0.86 21.80 18.70
CA ALA A 599 -0.33 21.11 17.53
C ALA A 599 1.11 20.67 17.80
N LEU A 600 1.46 19.46 17.38
CA LEU A 600 2.82 18.96 17.47
C LEU A 600 3.61 19.44 16.25
N ASP A 601 4.47 20.44 16.44
CA ASP A 601 5.20 21.09 15.35
C ASP A 601 6.04 20.11 14.53
N GLY A 602 5.85 20.17 13.20
CA GLY A 602 6.52 19.30 12.22
C GLY A 602 5.89 17.92 12.02
N ALA A 603 4.91 17.54 12.84
CA ALA A 603 4.26 16.22 12.78
C ALA A 603 3.00 16.20 11.88
N GLY A 604 2.79 17.24 11.07
CA GLY A 604 1.73 17.28 10.06
C GLY A 604 2.12 16.55 8.76
N LEU A 605 1.17 15.84 8.16
CA LEU A 605 1.33 15.13 6.88
C LEU A 605 0.41 15.68 5.77
N GLY A 606 -0.10 16.91 5.94
CA GLY A 606 -1.08 17.51 5.04
C GLY A 606 -2.40 16.72 5.05
N GLU A 607 -2.97 16.43 3.89
CA GLU A 607 -4.28 15.75 3.77
C GLU A 607 -4.25 14.23 4.02
N THR A 608 -3.25 13.70 4.74
CA THR A 608 -3.19 12.27 5.08
C THR A 608 -4.13 11.91 6.22
N THR A 609 -4.70 10.70 6.16
CA THR A 609 -5.46 10.16 7.29
C THR A 609 -4.60 9.24 8.15
N PHE A 610 -4.58 9.51 9.46
CA PHE A 610 -4.02 8.59 10.45
C PHE A 610 -5.11 7.61 10.86
N ARG A 611 -4.93 6.34 10.50
CA ARG A 611 -5.86 5.27 10.87
C ARG A 611 -5.71 4.86 12.33
N LYS A 612 -4.46 4.82 12.82
CA LYS A 612 -4.13 4.46 14.19
C LYS A 612 -2.86 5.18 14.62
N LEU A 613 -2.88 5.80 15.79
CA LEU A 613 -1.69 6.22 16.52
C LEU A 613 -1.44 5.22 17.65
N THR A 614 -0.19 4.81 17.85
CA THR A 614 0.18 3.95 18.98
C THR A 614 1.64 4.14 19.34
N PHE A 615 2.00 3.91 20.59
CA PHE A 615 3.40 3.88 20.99
C PHE A 615 4.03 2.52 20.72
N ALA A 616 5.31 2.52 20.36
CA ALA A 616 6.10 1.29 20.29
C ALA A 616 6.31 0.72 21.71
N PRO A 617 5.93 -0.54 21.98
CA PRO A 617 6.30 -1.23 23.21
C PRO A 617 7.82 -1.23 23.38
N GLY A 618 8.30 -1.08 24.62
CA GLY A 618 9.73 -0.95 24.93
C GLY A 618 10.36 0.41 24.59
N ALA A 619 9.70 1.26 23.79
CA ALA A 619 10.19 2.58 23.41
C ALA A 619 9.11 3.67 23.61
N ALA A 620 8.87 4.06 24.87
CA ALA A 620 7.82 5.01 25.25
C ALA A 620 7.95 6.43 24.65
N GLY A 621 9.08 6.75 24.01
CA GLY A 621 9.29 7.98 23.24
C GLY A 621 8.93 7.87 21.76
N ARG A 622 8.61 6.68 21.24
CA ARG A 622 8.33 6.50 19.82
C ARG A 622 6.84 6.32 19.54
N LEU A 623 6.30 7.29 18.81
CA LEU A 623 4.95 7.24 18.28
C LEU A 623 4.98 6.60 16.88
N LEU A 624 4.09 5.65 16.64
CA LEU A 624 3.86 4.99 15.37
C LEU A 624 2.51 5.41 14.81
N ALA A 625 2.46 5.61 13.50
CA ALA A 625 1.26 5.95 12.75
C ALA A 625 1.04 4.92 11.65
N LEU A 626 -0.15 4.32 11.61
CA LEU A 626 -0.61 3.52 10.47
C LEU A 626 -1.41 4.44 9.54
N THR A 627 -1.01 4.47 8.28
CA THR A 627 -1.64 5.29 7.22
C THR A 627 -1.95 4.41 6.01
N PRO A 628 -3.08 4.63 5.31
CA PRO A 628 -3.36 3.95 4.05
C PRO A 628 -2.31 4.21 2.95
N GLU A 629 -1.68 5.39 2.96
CA GLU A 629 -0.85 5.88 1.85
C GLU A 629 0.66 5.75 2.08
N PHE A 630 1.12 5.64 3.34
CA PHE A 630 2.55 5.54 3.67
C PHE A 630 2.91 4.28 4.45
N GLY A 631 1.94 3.38 4.68
CA GLY A 631 2.13 2.24 5.57
C GLY A 631 2.36 2.72 7.00
N VAL A 632 3.46 2.29 7.60
CA VAL A 632 3.90 2.70 8.94
C VAL A 632 4.87 3.87 8.86
N LEU A 633 4.56 4.91 9.62
CA LEU A 633 5.44 6.01 9.93
C LEU A 633 5.83 5.96 11.41
N TYR A 634 7.00 6.48 11.75
CA TYR A 634 7.41 6.66 13.14
C TYR A 634 7.90 8.08 13.40
N LEU A 635 7.72 8.49 14.66
CA LEU A 635 8.14 9.77 15.19
C LEU A 635 8.81 9.52 16.54
N ASP A 636 10.12 9.78 16.60
CA ASP A 636 10.84 9.80 17.87
C ASP A 636 10.58 11.14 18.55
N LEU A 637 9.75 11.11 19.59
CA LEU A 637 9.46 12.28 20.40
C LEU A 637 10.69 12.57 21.25
N GLN A 638 11.23 13.78 21.11
CA GLN A 638 12.32 14.23 21.98
C GLN A 638 11.83 14.24 23.43
N GLY A 639 12.62 13.65 24.31
CA GLY A 639 12.41 13.73 25.75
C GLY A 639 13.27 14.85 26.30
N ASP A 640 12.63 15.87 26.88
CA ASP A 640 13.28 16.61 27.96
C ASP A 640 13.61 15.60 29.07
N TRP A 641 14.92 15.55 29.34
CA TRP A 641 15.62 14.64 30.23
C TRP A 641 15.10 14.66 31.66
#